data_AF-A0AAE1WS07-F1
#
_entry.id   AF-A0AAE1WS07-F1
#
_cell.length_a   1.000
_cell.length_b   1.000
_cell.length_c   1.000
_cell.angle_alpha   90.00
_cell.angle_beta   90.00
_cell.angle_gamma   90.00
#
_symmetry.space_group_name_H-M   'P 1'
#
loop_
_entity.id
_entity.type
_entity.pdbx_description
1 polymer ?
#
loop_
_entity_poly.entity_id
_entity_poly.type
_entity_poly.pdbx_seq_one_letter_code
_entity_poly.pdbx_strand_id
1 'polypeptide(L)'
;MKISIEGFPFLIFVSYLVSVVGISRAADTVNTTQVIRDGDTIVSPARSFELGFFSPGNSTNRYVGIWYKNIPLRTPIWVANREFPIRNTSSAALKFIPTGDLVLQDENNATIWSSNVTRAARNPVAQLLDSGNLVIREANDDQPGNYLWQSFDYPTNTFPQGRDFGWNLVTGIERYFSSWKSNDDPAQGEFTYRLDITGYPQLVLKRGDSVLHRLGPWNGMQFSGMPSIGQNITFTAKLYMNSSVIYFREDTLDRSIVSRFSLSPSGVAQRLTWVERIQEWVVYYNLPTDICDNFGLCGAHGLCSTGTSPACSCLDRFVPKDEQAWVRSDWSGGCLRRAPLNCTRDVFLGYSGIKMPDSQFTWFNESFTLEECEAECLRNCSCMAYSNLDIRRGGSGCLLWFGDLVDIRQLTGEEQMIYIRMAASELDSKGKKRKTLIAVLTSLAGIILLGLSLILFFWKRKKNHQNLRNEGGPEESHKEDLELPTFDLWTVTKATNSFSISNKIGEGGFGPVYRGMLEDGKEIAVKRMSRTSTQGLDEFKNEVIFIAKLQHRNLVKLLGCCIQGEEKMLIYEYMPNGSLDLILFDFGMARSFSGNETEANTMRVVGTYGYMSPEYAVDGLFSVKSDVYSFGVHGYYKERRCLELVDTNLVDSFYLSEAVRSIHVALLCVQQSPEDRPSMSSVVLMLGSEGVLPPPKQPGFFAERDVRAAENTSSSKNTVSSLNEYTITVLDAR
;
A
#
# COMPACT_ATOMS: atom_id res chain seq x y z
N MET A 1 55.46 4.46 -67.19
CA MET A 1 54.86 3.88 -65.97
C MET A 1 53.37 3.67 -66.25
N LYS A 2 52.87 2.43 -66.31
CA LYS A 2 51.44 2.16 -66.54
C LYS A 2 50.72 2.06 -65.19
N ILE A 3 49.56 2.70 -65.05
CA ILE A 3 48.65 2.54 -63.92
C ILE A 3 47.41 1.81 -64.44
N SER A 4 46.95 0.76 -63.76
CA SER A 4 45.80 -0.04 -64.19
C SER A 4 44.48 0.70 -63.96
N ILE A 5 43.49 0.48 -64.82
CA ILE A 5 42.14 1.07 -64.73
C ILE A 5 41.13 -0.05 -64.48
N GLU A 6 41.07 -0.54 -63.23
CA GLU A 6 40.20 -1.67 -62.84
C GLU A 6 39.24 -1.34 -61.67
N GLY A 7 39.28 -0.10 -61.13
CA GLY A 7 38.40 0.30 -60.02
C GLY A 7 37.01 0.85 -60.41
N PHE A 8 36.81 1.24 -61.67
CA PHE A 8 35.64 2.06 -62.06
C PHE A 8 34.29 1.32 -62.11
N PRO A 9 34.18 0.07 -62.63
CA PRO A 9 32.89 -0.62 -62.72
C PRO A 9 32.25 -0.90 -61.36
N PHE A 10 33.08 -1.21 -60.35
CA PHE A 10 32.60 -1.64 -59.03
C PHE A 10 31.91 -0.52 -58.25
N LEU A 11 32.45 0.71 -58.33
CA LEU A 11 31.85 1.91 -57.71
C LEU A 11 30.48 2.27 -58.32
N ILE A 12 30.31 2.05 -59.63
CA ILE A 12 29.01 2.25 -60.30
C ILE A 12 28.01 1.18 -59.84
N PHE A 13 28.43 -0.08 -59.71
CA PHE A 13 27.54 -1.15 -59.24
C PHE A 13 27.12 -0.97 -57.77
N VAL A 14 28.04 -0.51 -56.90
CA VAL A 14 27.72 -0.18 -55.50
C VAL A 14 26.81 1.03 -55.39
N SER A 15 27.03 2.10 -56.16
CA SER A 15 26.10 3.26 -56.15
C SER A 15 24.71 2.92 -56.70
N TYR A 16 24.61 2.01 -57.66
CA TYR A 16 23.31 1.50 -58.14
C TYR A 16 22.61 0.66 -57.06
N LEU A 17 23.32 -0.23 -56.35
CA LEU A 17 22.77 -0.99 -55.22
C LEU A 17 22.30 -0.08 -54.07
N VAL A 18 23.05 0.97 -53.73
CA VAL A 18 22.64 1.98 -52.74
C VAL A 18 21.43 2.79 -53.25
N SER A 19 21.29 2.99 -54.55
CA SER A 19 20.11 3.63 -55.16
C SER A 19 18.87 2.74 -55.18
N VAL A 20 19.03 1.41 -55.18
CA VAL A 20 17.93 0.42 -55.15
C VAL A 20 17.46 0.12 -53.71
N VAL A 21 18.29 0.36 -52.68
CA VAL A 21 17.81 0.48 -51.29
C VAL A 21 17.17 1.85 -51.07
N GLY A 22 16.11 2.12 -51.85
CA GLY A 22 15.14 3.14 -51.53
C GLY A 22 14.46 2.74 -50.22
N ILE A 23 14.97 3.24 -49.09
CA ILE A 23 14.33 3.08 -47.78
C ILE A 23 12.96 3.76 -47.88
N SER A 24 11.93 2.96 -48.11
CA SER A 24 10.55 3.41 -48.05
C SER A 24 10.26 3.85 -46.60
N ARG A 25 10.48 5.14 -46.35
CA ARG A 25 10.00 5.79 -45.14
C ARG A 25 8.49 5.84 -45.28
N ALA A 26 7.80 4.86 -44.69
CA ALA A 26 6.39 4.99 -44.39
C ALA A 26 6.20 6.37 -43.74
N ALA A 27 5.41 7.22 -44.38
CA ALA A 27 5.24 8.59 -43.92
C ALA A 27 4.58 8.58 -42.54
N ASP A 28 4.81 9.62 -41.76
CA ASP A 28 4.01 9.95 -40.58
C ASP A 28 2.72 10.71 -40.96
N THR A 29 2.63 11.14 -42.21
CA THR A 29 1.69 12.14 -42.73
C THR A 29 0.92 11.65 -43.96
N VAL A 30 -0.35 12.07 -44.04
CA VAL A 30 -1.26 11.89 -45.17
C VAL A 30 -1.80 13.26 -45.60
N ASN A 31 -1.64 13.61 -46.86
CA ASN A 31 -2.17 14.83 -47.47
C ASN A 31 -3.37 14.53 -48.39
N THR A 32 -3.93 15.56 -49.03
CA THR A 32 -5.12 15.48 -49.89
C THR A 32 -4.96 14.71 -51.20
N THR A 33 -3.74 14.30 -51.57
CA THR A 33 -3.47 13.47 -52.77
C THR A 33 -3.17 12.01 -52.44
N GLN A 34 -2.94 11.67 -51.17
CA GLN A 34 -2.62 10.33 -50.72
C GLN A 34 -3.87 9.53 -50.36
N VAL A 35 -3.80 8.21 -50.54
CA VAL A 35 -4.84 7.25 -50.20
C VAL A 35 -4.16 6.06 -49.51
N ILE A 36 -4.64 5.66 -48.34
CA ILE A 36 -4.21 4.44 -47.65
C ILE A 36 -5.23 3.35 -47.96
N ARG A 37 -4.76 2.20 -48.47
CA ARG A 37 -5.55 0.99 -48.74
C ARG A 37 -5.14 -0.14 -47.79
N ASP A 38 -5.84 -1.27 -47.86
CA ASP A 38 -5.45 -2.45 -47.09
C ASP A 38 -4.09 -2.99 -47.55
N GLY A 39 -3.13 -3.06 -46.63
CA GLY A 39 -1.72 -3.30 -46.90
C GLY A 39 -0.81 -2.07 -46.72
N ASP A 40 -1.35 -0.86 -46.91
CA ASP A 40 -0.61 0.39 -46.67
C ASP A 40 -0.60 0.76 -45.17
N THR A 41 0.49 1.37 -44.69
CA THR A 41 0.57 1.93 -43.33
C THR A 41 1.29 3.28 -43.29
N ILE A 42 0.97 4.08 -42.27
CA ILE A 42 1.76 5.24 -41.83
C ILE A 42 2.36 4.96 -40.46
N VAL A 43 3.54 5.53 -40.18
CA VAL A 43 4.35 5.20 -39.01
C VAL A 43 4.84 6.47 -38.33
N SER A 44 4.75 6.53 -37.01
CA SER A 44 5.17 7.71 -36.24
C SER A 44 6.69 7.98 -36.38
N PRO A 45 7.18 9.22 -36.22
CA PRO A 45 8.58 9.56 -36.53
C PRO A 45 9.65 8.72 -35.79
N ALA A 46 9.46 8.46 -34.49
CA ALA A 46 10.30 7.59 -33.67
C ALA A 46 9.95 6.09 -33.80
N ARG A 47 8.99 5.74 -34.67
CA ARG A 47 8.49 4.37 -34.94
C ARG A 47 7.84 3.68 -33.74
N SER A 48 7.31 4.44 -32.79
CA SER A 48 6.55 3.91 -31.64
C SER A 48 5.21 3.32 -32.08
N PHE A 49 4.52 3.98 -33.01
CA PHE A 49 3.16 3.64 -33.43
C PHE A 49 3.03 3.51 -34.95
N GLU A 50 2.03 2.74 -35.36
CA GLU A 50 1.66 2.50 -36.75
C GLU A 50 0.14 2.52 -36.92
N LEU A 51 -0.33 3.13 -38.01
CA LEU A 51 -1.73 3.14 -38.42
C LEU A 51 -1.87 2.40 -39.75
N GLY A 52 -2.94 1.61 -39.86
CA GLY A 52 -3.35 1.00 -41.11
C GLY A 52 -4.57 0.09 -40.93
N PHE A 53 -4.77 -0.79 -41.90
CA PHE A 53 -5.85 -1.78 -41.86
C PHE A 53 -5.44 -3.02 -41.04
N PHE A 54 -6.38 -3.56 -40.27
CA PHE A 54 -6.19 -4.76 -39.47
C PHE A 54 -7.51 -5.51 -39.24
N SER A 55 -7.39 -6.73 -38.70
CA SER A 55 -8.49 -7.54 -38.19
C SER A 55 -8.13 -7.97 -36.77
N PRO A 56 -9.01 -7.79 -35.77
CA PRO A 56 -8.80 -8.26 -34.40
C PRO A 56 -9.04 -9.77 -34.29
N GLY A 57 -8.22 -10.47 -33.51
CA GLY A 57 -8.39 -11.90 -33.22
C GLY A 57 -8.55 -12.76 -34.48
N ASN A 58 -9.64 -13.53 -34.53
CA ASN A 58 -10.04 -14.38 -35.65
C ASN A 58 -11.11 -13.72 -36.55
N SER A 59 -11.35 -12.41 -36.41
CA SER A 59 -12.37 -11.68 -37.15
C SER A 59 -12.08 -11.62 -38.64
N THR A 60 -13.06 -11.95 -39.48
CA THR A 60 -12.98 -11.75 -40.95
C THR A 60 -13.27 -10.31 -41.37
N ASN A 61 -13.77 -9.47 -40.45
CA ASN A 61 -14.00 -8.06 -40.68
C ASN A 61 -12.68 -7.28 -40.71
N ARG A 62 -12.67 -6.14 -41.44
CA ARG A 62 -11.54 -5.20 -41.46
C ARG A 62 -11.88 -3.88 -40.78
N TYR A 63 -10.88 -3.30 -40.14
CA TYR A 63 -10.95 -2.01 -39.47
C TYR A 63 -9.67 -1.21 -39.71
N VAL A 64 -9.76 0.12 -39.68
CA VAL A 64 -8.60 1.01 -39.55
C VAL A 64 -8.32 1.23 -38.07
N GLY A 65 -7.05 1.14 -37.67
CA GLY A 65 -6.66 1.37 -36.28
C GLY A 65 -5.18 1.74 -36.12
N ILE A 66 -4.80 2.07 -34.89
CA ILE A 66 -3.43 2.41 -34.48
C ILE A 66 -2.94 1.35 -33.50
N TRP A 67 -1.72 0.83 -33.67
CA TRP A 67 -1.09 -0.13 -32.77
C TRP A 67 0.36 0.25 -32.43
N TYR A 68 0.88 -0.30 -31.33
CA TYR A 68 2.31 -0.26 -31.02
C TYR A 68 3.10 -1.00 -32.11
N LYS A 69 4.06 -0.33 -32.76
CA LYS A 69 4.81 -0.92 -33.88
C LYS A 69 5.92 -1.87 -33.45
N ASN A 70 6.55 -1.60 -32.30
CA ASN A 70 7.70 -2.36 -31.79
C ASN A 70 7.29 -3.58 -30.93
N ILE A 71 5.99 -3.87 -30.80
CA ILE A 71 5.46 -5.00 -30.02
C ILE A 71 5.05 -6.12 -31.00
N PRO A 72 5.62 -7.34 -30.92
CA PRO A 72 5.38 -8.39 -31.92
C PRO A 72 3.91 -8.82 -32.07
N LEU A 73 3.17 -8.86 -30.95
CA LEU A 73 1.73 -9.11 -30.96
C LEU A 73 0.98 -7.80 -31.19
N ARG A 74 0.37 -7.64 -32.38
CA ARG A 74 -0.34 -6.42 -32.79
C ARG A 74 -1.35 -5.99 -31.73
N THR A 75 -0.97 -4.98 -30.94
CA THR A 75 -1.74 -4.46 -29.81
C THR A 75 -2.35 -3.12 -30.21
N PRO A 76 -3.62 -3.07 -30.66
CA PRO A 76 -4.27 -1.82 -31.02
C PRO A 76 -4.58 -0.96 -29.80
N ILE A 77 -4.38 0.36 -29.94
CA ILE A 77 -4.75 1.38 -28.96
C ILE A 77 -5.99 2.18 -29.38
N TRP A 78 -6.30 2.21 -30.68
CA TRP A 78 -7.40 2.98 -31.27
C TRP A 78 -7.93 2.31 -32.54
N VAL A 79 -9.22 2.48 -32.82
CA VAL A 79 -9.93 1.91 -33.96
C VAL A 79 -10.94 2.93 -34.48
N ALA A 80 -10.87 3.28 -35.76
CA ALA A 80 -11.70 4.32 -36.37
C ALA A 80 -13.16 3.86 -36.54
N ASN A 81 -13.38 2.90 -37.44
CA ASN A 81 -14.68 2.38 -37.82
C ASN A 81 -15.18 1.26 -36.90
N ARG A 82 -14.99 1.40 -35.57
CA ARG A 82 -15.19 0.31 -34.61
C ARG A 82 -16.61 -0.29 -34.63
N GLU A 83 -17.63 0.53 -34.90
CA GLU A 83 -19.04 0.10 -35.01
C GLU A 83 -19.42 -0.44 -36.40
N PHE A 84 -18.65 -0.09 -37.45
CA PHE A 84 -18.99 -0.33 -38.85
C PHE A 84 -17.86 -1.05 -39.58
N PRO A 85 -17.76 -2.39 -39.48
CA PRO A 85 -16.72 -3.18 -40.12
C PRO A 85 -16.77 -3.13 -41.65
N ILE A 86 -15.60 -3.14 -42.30
CA ILE A 86 -15.47 -3.36 -43.74
C ILE A 86 -15.48 -4.88 -44.02
N ARG A 87 -16.22 -5.32 -45.04
CA ARG A 87 -16.28 -6.73 -45.48
C ARG A 87 -15.52 -7.03 -46.77
N ASN A 88 -15.44 -6.06 -47.70
CA ASN A 88 -14.61 -6.14 -48.89
C ASN A 88 -13.56 -5.02 -48.85
N THR A 89 -12.28 -5.38 -48.96
CA THR A 89 -11.16 -4.44 -48.82
C THR A 89 -10.51 -4.06 -50.15
N SER A 90 -10.86 -4.73 -51.26
CA SER A 90 -10.24 -4.51 -52.58
C SER A 90 -10.38 -3.08 -53.12
N SER A 91 -11.42 -2.37 -52.67
CA SER A 91 -11.76 -0.99 -53.03
C SER A 91 -11.46 0.01 -51.91
N ALA A 92 -11.39 -0.46 -50.67
CA ALA A 92 -11.46 0.35 -49.46
C ALA A 92 -10.31 1.37 -49.40
N ALA A 93 -10.62 2.56 -48.91
CA ALA A 93 -9.72 3.70 -48.95
C ALA A 93 -9.94 4.64 -47.76
N LEU A 94 -8.89 4.89 -46.99
CA LEU A 94 -8.79 6.02 -46.07
C LEU A 94 -8.08 7.18 -46.80
N LYS A 95 -8.78 8.30 -46.97
CA LYS A 95 -8.33 9.45 -47.79
C LYS A 95 -9.03 10.73 -47.34
N PHE A 96 -8.51 11.89 -47.75
CA PHE A 96 -9.26 13.13 -47.65
C PHE A 96 -10.33 13.24 -48.76
N ILE A 97 -11.44 13.91 -48.46
CA ILE A 97 -12.43 14.38 -49.44
C ILE A 97 -12.39 15.91 -49.57
N PRO A 98 -12.98 16.52 -50.63
CA PRO A 98 -12.90 17.96 -50.88
C PRO A 98 -13.47 18.88 -49.80
N THR A 99 -14.15 18.37 -48.76
CA THR A 99 -14.57 19.14 -47.58
C THR A 99 -13.42 19.41 -46.60
N GLY A 100 -12.33 18.65 -46.69
CA GLY A 100 -11.23 18.62 -45.72
C GLY A 100 -11.35 17.53 -44.65
N ASP A 101 -12.39 16.70 -44.68
CA ASP A 101 -12.52 15.53 -43.82
C ASP A 101 -11.63 14.37 -44.27
N LEU A 102 -11.05 13.66 -43.29
CA LEU A 102 -10.47 12.34 -43.49
C LEU A 102 -11.61 11.31 -43.37
N VAL A 103 -11.84 10.54 -44.45
CA VAL A 103 -12.92 9.56 -44.52
C VAL A 103 -12.43 8.18 -44.93
N LEU A 104 -13.10 7.16 -44.41
CA LEU A 104 -12.99 5.77 -44.83
C LEU A 104 -14.18 5.44 -45.73
N GLN A 105 -13.92 5.01 -46.96
CA GLN A 105 -14.95 4.68 -47.96
C GLN A 105 -14.89 3.22 -48.43
N ASP A 106 -16.05 2.69 -48.83
CA ASP A 106 -16.25 1.35 -49.38
C ASP A 106 -16.15 1.28 -50.92
N GLU A 107 -16.57 0.15 -51.51
CA GLU A 107 -16.65 -0.07 -52.97
C GLU A 107 -17.63 0.85 -53.71
N ASN A 108 -18.62 1.40 -53.02
CA ASN A 108 -19.64 2.29 -53.56
C ASN A 108 -19.29 3.78 -53.35
N ASN A 109 -18.12 4.08 -52.75
CA ASN A 109 -17.76 5.38 -52.17
C ASN A 109 -18.68 5.84 -51.01
N ALA A 110 -19.44 4.93 -50.40
CA ALA A 110 -20.19 5.20 -49.18
C ALA A 110 -19.22 5.39 -48.01
N THR A 111 -19.43 6.45 -47.22
CA THR A 111 -18.59 6.78 -46.07
C THR A 111 -18.92 5.87 -44.89
N ILE A 112 -17.97 4.99 -44.53
CA ILE A 112 -18.05 4.08 -43.37
C ILE A 112 -17.71 4.82 -42.08
N TRP A 113 -16.74 5.75 -42.16
CA TRP A 113 -16.27 6.56 -41.05
C TRP A 113 -15.74 7.91 -41.54
N SER A 114 -15.84 8.94 -40.72
CA SER A 114 -15.44 10.31 -41.01
C SER A 114 -14.88 10.98 -39.75
N SER A 115 -13.85 11.81 -39.91
CA SER A 115 -13.36 12.69 -38.84
C SER A 115 -14.37 13.75 -38.40
N ASN A 116 -15.29 14.17 -39.28
CA ASN A 116 -16.28 15.23 -39.04
C ASN A 116 -15.64 16.53 -38.49
N VAL A 117 -14.74 17.10 -39.28
CA VAL A 117 -13.97 18.30 -38.93
C VAL A 117 -14.89 19.52 -38.82
N THR A 118 -14.83 20.23 -37.69
CA THR A 118 -15.72 21.37 -37.39
C THR A 118 -15.31 22.68 -38.06
N ARG A 119 -14.12 22.75 -38.65
CA ARG A 119 -13.53 23.97 -39.23
C ARG A 119 -12.89 23.66 -40.59
N ALA A 120 -13.38 24.29 -41.65
CA ALA A 120 -12.82 24.15 -42.99
C ALA A 120 -11.33 24.54 -43.02
N ALA A 121 -10.50 23.65 -43.57
CA ALA A 121 -9.05 23.83 -43.73
C ALA A 121 -8.69 24.08 -45.20
N ARG A 122 -7.57 24.76 -45.44
CA ARG A 122 -7.05 25.02 -46.80
C ARG A 122 -6.19 23.87 -47.29
N ASN A 123 -5.22 23.44 -46.47
CA ASN A 123 -4.27 22.37 -46.77
C ASN A 123 -4.24 21.37 -45.59
N PRO A 124 -5.33 20.62 -45.35
CA PRO A 124 -5.37 19.64 -44.26
C PRO A 124 -4.38 18.50 -44.49
N VAL A 125 -3.72 18.11 -43.40
CA VAL A 125 -2.84 16.95 -43.30
C VAL A 125 -3.24 16.16 -42.06
N ALA A 126 -3.34 14.84 -42.19
CA ALA A 126 -3.44 13.93 -41.06
C ALA A 126 -2.04 13.44 -40.68
N GLN A 127 -1.67 13.48 -39.40
CA GLN A 127 -0.35 13.08 -38.92
C GLN A 127 -0.44 12.13 -37.73
N LEU A 128 0.32 11.03 -37.76
CA LEU A 128 0.47 10.09 -36.65
C LEU A 128 1.68 10.49 -35.79
N LEU A 129 1.41 11.07 -34.63
CA LEU A 129 2.43 11.51 -33.68
C LEU A 129 3.04 10.34 -32.89
N ASP A 130 4.26 10.51 -32.37
CA ASP A 130 4.90 9.52 -31.46
C ASP A 130 4.19 9.35 -30.11
N SER A 131 3.19 10.19 -29.83
CA SER A 131 2.23 10.02 -28.73
C SER A 131 1.16 8.96 -29.02
N GLY A 132 1.10 8.45 -30.25
CA GLY A 132 0.04 7.59 -30.77
C GLY A 132 -1.20 8.34 -31.26
N ASN A 133 -1.21 9.68 -31.20
CA ASN A 133 -2.36 10.47 -31.66
C ASN A 133 -2.32 10.60 -33.19
N LEU A 134 -3.39 10.20 -33.86
CA LEU A 134 -3.69 10.71 -35.19
C LEU A 134 -4.36 12.09 -35.03
N VAL A 135 -3.77 13.12 -35.63
CA VAL A 135 -4.29 14.50 -35.60
C VAL A 135 -4.52 15.01 -37.01
N ILE A 136 -5.55 15.83 -37.22
CA ILE A 136 -5.77 16.59 -38.46
C ILE A 136 -5.48 18.06 -38.18
N ARG A 137 -4.68 18.69 -39.05
CA ARG A 137 -4.19 20.07 -38.90
C ARG A 137 -3.92 20.71 -40.26
N GLU A 138 -3.74 22.03 -40.30
CA GLU A 138 -3.18 22.69 -41.48
C GLU A 138 -1.70 22.31 -41.64
N ALA A 139 -1.25 22.04 -42.87
CA ALA A 139 0.13 21.61 -43.14
C ALA A 139 1.22 22.54 -42.58
N ASN A 140 0.91 23.84 -42.47
CA ASN A 140 1.83 24.89 -42.02
C ASN A 140 1.66 25.24 -40.53
N ASP A 141 0.86 24.49 -39.78
CA ASP A 141 0.61 24.74 -38.35
C ASP A 141 0.79 23.44 -37.53
N ASP A 142 1.83 23.40 -36.71
CA ASP A 142 2.14 22.30 -35.80
C ASP A 142 1.56 22.49 -34.38
N GLN A 143 0.89 23.61 -34.08
CA GLN A 143 0.46 23.97 -32.73
C GLN A 143 -0.65 23.03 -32.19
N PRO A 144 -0.44 22.34 -31.05
CA PRO A 144 -1.43 21.38 -30.54
C PRO A 144 -2.80 21.98 -30.17
N GLY A 145 -2.87 23.28 -29.87
CA GLY A 145 -4.14 23.98 -29.63
C GLY A 145 -4.97 24.25 -30.89
N ASN A 146 -4.40 24.08 -32.08
CA ASN A 146 -5.04 24.39 -33.37
C ASN A 146 -5.47 23.15 -34.16
N TYR A 147 -5.31 21.94 -33.60
CA TYR A 147 -5.76 20.70 -34.24
C TYR A 147 -7.27 20.76 -34.54
N LEU A 148 -7.62 20.33 -35.75
CA LEU A 148 -8.95 20.37 -36.33
C LEU A 148 -9.79 19.14 -35.91
N TRP A 149 -9.11 18.03 -35.64
CA TRP A 149 -9.63 16.79 -35.08
C TRP A 149 -8.46 15.98 -34.48
N GLN A 150 -8.72 15.15 -33.47
CA GLN A 150 -7.72 14.21 -32.95
C GLN A 150 -8.32 12.90 -32.43
N SER A 151 -7.60 11.79 -32.60
CA SER A 151 -8.03 10.45 -32.20
C SER A 151 -8.24 10.29 -30.69
N PHE A 152 -7.49 11.02 -29.87
CA PHE A 152 -7.60 10.96 -28.40
C PHE A 152 -8.80 11.73 -27.81
N ASP A 153 -9.60 12.42 -28.63
CA ASP A 153 -10.95 12.82 -28.23
C ASP A 153 -11.96 11.66 -28.34
N TYR A 154 -11.60 10.58 -29.03
CA TYR A 154 -12.46 9.42 -29.31
C TYR A 154 -11.74 8.08 -28.99
N PRO A 155 -11.30 7.84 -27.73
CA PRO A 155 -10.63 6.59 -27.35
C PRO A 155 -11.57 5.37 -27.46
N THR A 156 -10.98 4.17 -27.52
CA THR A 156 -11.74 2.91 -27.71
C THR A 156 -11.85 2.09 -26.42
N ASN A 157 -11.14 0.96 -26.32
CA ASN A 157 -11.02 0.18 -25.06
C ASN A 157 -9.73 0.43 -24.30
N THR A 158 -8.79 1.14 -24.91
CA THR A 158 -7.42 1.31 -24.43
C THR A 158 -7.10 2.80 -24.28
N PHE A 159 -6.46 3.14 -23.16
CA PHE A 159 -6.04 4.51 -22.85
C PHE A 159 -4.50 4.55 -22.74
N PRO A 160 -3.79 5.20 -23.68
CA PRO A 160 -2.34 5.33 -23.64
C PRO A 160 -1.90 6.38 -22.60
N GLN A 161 -0.63 6.33 -22.20
CA GLN A 161 -0.04 7.15 -21.13
C GLN A 161 -0.13 8.66 -21.40
N GLY A 162 -0.34 9.46 -20.35
CA GLY A 162 -0.26 10.92 -20.40
C GLY A 162 -1.33 11.59 -21.27
N ARG A 163 -2.56 11.07 -21.25
CA ARG A 163 -3.73 11.63 -21.95
C ARG A 163 -4.80 12.07 -20.95
N ASP A 164 -5.71 12.89 -21.44
CA ASP A 164 -6.73 13.55 -20.62
C ASP A 164 -8.03 12.74 -20.63
N PHE A 165 -8.44 12.28 -19.45
CA PHE A 165 -9.59 11.42 -19.25
C PHE A 165 -10.68 12.19 -18.50
N GLY A 166 -11.88 12.31 -19.07
CA GLY A 166 -12.95 13.18 -18.54
C GLY A 166 -13.34 14.31 -19.50
N TRP A 167 -13.78 15.43 -18.95
CA TRP A 167 -14.69 16.37 -19.61
C TRP A 167 -14.04 17.66 -20.12
N ASN A 168 -14.41 18.05 -21.34
CA ASN A 168 -14.38 19.44 -21.78
C ASN A 168 -15.79 20.04 -21.65
N LEU A 169 -15.98 20.93 -20.68
CA LEU A 169 -17.27 21.53 -20.36
C LEU A 169 -17.71 22.56 -21.41
N VAL A 170 -16.78 23.10 -22.21
CA VAL A 170 -17.07 24.08 -23.27
C VAL A 170 -17.58 23.41 -24.54
N THR A 171 -17.06 22.22 -24.87
CA THR A 171 -17.49 21.44 -26.06
C THR A 171 -18.50 20.33 -25.75
N GLY A 172 -18.70 19.98 -24.47
CA GLY A 172 -19.53 18.86 -24.04
C GLY A 172 -18.94 17.48 -24.30
N ILE A 173 -17.65 17.38 -24.68
CA ILE A 173 -16.98 16.12 -25.01
C ILE A 173 -16.46 15.45 -23.73
N GLU A 174 -16.92 14.22 -23.46
CA GLU A 174 -16.35 13.31 -22.48
C GLU A 174 -15.35 12.36 -23.16
N ARG A 175 -14.09 12.37 -22.70
CA ARG A 175 -13.06 11.38 -23.06
C ARG A 175 -13.11 10.22 -22.08
N TYR A 176 -13.88 9.20 -22.44
CA TYR A 176 -14.04 7.96 -21.67
C TYR A 176 -13.80 6.74 -22.57
N PHE A 177 -13.37 5.61 -22.01
CA PHE A 177 -13.16 4.37 -22.78
C PHE A 177 -14.20 3.30 -22.45
N SER A 178 -14.52 2.48 -23.44
CA SER A 178 -15.52 1.43 -23.38
C SER A 178 -14.94 0.09 -23.82
N SER A 179 -15.36 -0.98 -23.16
CA SER A 179 -15.03 -2.35 -23.56
C SER A 179 -15.22 -2.56 -25.07
N TRP A 180 -14.42 -3.43 -25.65
CA TRP A 180 -14.83 -4.08 -26.90
C TRP A 180 -15.94 -5.08 -26.61
N LYS A 181 -16.82 -5.30 -27.56
CA LYS A 181 -17.94 -6.24 -27.45
C LYS A 181 -17.48 -7.71 -27.43
N SER A 182 -16.35 -8.02 -28.08
CA SER A 182 -15.59 -9.26 -27.86
C SER A 182 -14.11 -9.05 -28.18
N ASN A 183 -13.30 -10.11 -28.18
CA ASN A 183 -11.91 -10.03 -28.65
C ASN A 183 -11.80 -9.90 -30.19
N ASP A 184 -12.90 -10.18 -30.91
CA ASP A 184 -13.00 -10.21 -32.38
C ASP A 184 -13.94 -9.12 -32.94
N ASP A 185 -14.65 -8.40 -32.07
CA ASP A 185 -15.62 -7.34 -32.38
C ASP A 185 -15.27 -6.07 -31.55
N PRO A 186 -14.64 -5.06 -32.17
CA PRO A 186 -14.17 -3.85 -31.48
C PRO A 186 -15.28 -2.82 -31.24
N ALA A 187 -16.51 -3.08 -31.69
CA ALA A 187 -17.69 -2.27 -31.38
C ALA A 187 -17.85 -2.07 -29.86
N GLN A 188 -18.64 -1.07 -29.46
CA GLN A 188 -18.85 -0.75 -28.05
C GLN A 188 -19.54 -1.91 -27.30
N GLY A 189 -18.83 -2.49 -26.36
CA GLY A 189 -19.36 -3.44 -25.39
C GLY A 189 -20.08 -2.77 -24.22
N GLU A 190 -20.66 -3.58 -23.34
CA GLU A 190 -21.57 -3.12 -22.27
C GLU A 190 -20.90 -2.26 -21.18
N PHE A 191 -19.58 -2.39 -21.02
CA PHE A 191 -18.84 -1.75 -19.94
C PHE A 191 -18.19 -0.44 -20.38
N THR A 192 -18.29 0.59 -19.54
CA THR A 192 -17.60 1.89 -19.72
C THR A 192 -16.89 2.30 -18.44
N TYR A 193 -15.70 2.90 -18.57
CA TYR A 193 -14.98 3.50 -17.46
C TYR A 193 -14.98 5.02 -17.67
N ARG A 194 -15.45 5.78 -16.67
CA ARG A 194 -15.76 7.22 -16.79
C ARG A 194 -15.23 8.03 -15.61
N LEU A 195 -15.08 9.34 -15.81
CA LEU A 195 -14.90 10.30 -14.72
C LEU A 195 -16.28 10.89 -14.39
N ASP A 196 -16.88 10.43 -13.30
CA ASP A 196 -18.16 10.93 -12.84
C ASP A 196 -17.95 12.29 -12.16
N ILE A 197 -18.68 13.30 -12.63
CA ILE A 197 -18.61 14.69 -12.15
C ILE A 197 -20.00 15.18 -11.67
N THR A 198 -20.90 14.25 -11.33
CA THR A 198 -22.25 14.58 -10.82
C THR A 198 -22.20 15.27 -9.46
N GLY A 199 -21.23 14.86 -8.63
CA GLY A 199 -20.76 15.59 -7.46
C GLY A 199 -19.26 15.83 -7.58
N TYR A 200 -18.51 15.73 -6.47
CA TYR A 200 -17.05 15.86 -6.52
C TYR A 200 -16.39 14.68 -7.27
N PRO A 201 -15.39 14.90 -8.16
CA PRO A 201 -15.02 13.91 -9.18
C PRO A 201 -14.48 12.57 -8.67
N GLN A 202 -15.01 11.48 -9.23
CA GLN A 202 -14.59 10.10 -8.92
C GLN A 202 -14.52 9.22 -10.19
N LEU A 203 -13.60 8.26 -10.23
CA LEU A 203 -13.51 7.27 -11.31
C LEU A 203 -14.50 6.11 -11.07
N VAL A 204 -15.29 5.78 -12.10
CA VAL A 204 -16.36 4.78 -12.04
C VAL A 204 -16.32 3.80 -13.21
N LEU A 205 -16.56 2.53 -12.92
CA LEU A 205 -16.81 1.46 -13.89
C LEU A 205 -18.32 1.17 -13.90
N LYS A 206 -18.96 1.33 -15.06
CA LYS A 206 -20.41 1.11 -15.25
C LYS A 206 -20.66 0.01 -16.29
N ARG A 207 -21.74 -0.77 -16.12
CA ARG A 207 -22.33 -1.63 -17.18
C ARG A 207 -23.72 -1.07 -17.50
N GLY A 208 -23.90 -0.54 -18.70
CA GLY A 208 -24.98 0.41 -18.97
C GLY A 208 -24.91 1.57 -17.96
N ASP A 209 -26.03 1.90 -17.32
CA ASP A 209 -26.09 2.95 -16.29
C ASP A 209 -25.65 2.46 -14.88
N SER A 210 -25.59 1.14 -14.65
CA SER A 210 -25.30 0.56 -13.33
C SER A 210 -23.82 0.65 -12.98
N VAL A 211 -23.50 1.30 -11.85
CA VAL A 211 -22.13 1.29 -11.29
C VAL A 211 -21.80 -0.10 -10.76
N LEU A 212 -20.66 -0.65 -11.19
CA LEU A 212 -20.13 -1.93 -10.71
C LEU A 212 -18.96 -1.75 -9.74
N HIS A 213 -18.16 -0.71 -9.94
CA HIS A 213 -16.99 -0.37 -9.12
C HIS A 213 -16.73 1.14 -9.22
N ARG A 214 -16.10 1.70 -8.18
CA ARG A 214 -15.53 3.05 -8.19
C ARG A 214 -14.26 3.12 -7.36
N LEU A 215 -13.36 4.03 -7.73
CA LEU A 215 -12.21 4.42 -6.89
C LEU A 215 -12.52 5.56 -5.92
N GLY A 216 -13.73 6.12 -5.96
CA GLY A 216 -14.13 7.22 -5.07
C GLY A 216 -13.45 8.56 -5.37
N PRO A 217 -13.67 9.57 -4.50
CA PRO A 217 -13.22 10.95 -4.75
C PRO A 217 -11.70 11.13 -4.70
N TRP A 218 -11.23 12.19 -5.38
CA TRP A 218 -9.82 12.60 -5.47
C TRP A 218 -9.34 13.41 -4.25
N ASN A 219 -8.42 12.90 -3.44
CA ASN A 219 -8.00 13.54 -2.19
C ASN A 219 -6.81 14.52 -2.33
N GLY A 220 -6.54 15.03 -3.52
CA GLY A 220 -5.38 15.86 -3.81
C GLY A 220 -4.11 15.08 -4.20
N MET A 221 -4.01 13.80 -3.85
CA MET A 221 -2.89 12.91 -4.20
C MET A 221 -3.29 11.68 -5.01
N GLN A 222 -4.41 11.04 -4.65
CA GLN A 222 -4.94 9.84 -5.30
C GLN A 222 -6.46 9.81 -5.22
N PHE A 223 -7.10 8.81 -5.84
CA PHE A 223 -8.50 8.52 -5.54
C PHE A 223 -8.56 7.62 -4.29
N SER A 224 -9.45 7.96 -3.33
CA SER A 224 -9.55 7.34 -1.99
C SER A 224 -9.85 5.83 -1.92
N GLY A 225 -10.05 5.15 -3.05
CA GLY A 225 -10.18 3.70 -3.17
C GLY A 225 -8.98 3.01 -3.81
N MET A 226 -7.98 3.78 -4.25
CA MET A 226 -6.67 3.22 -4.62
C MET A 226 -5.93 2.86 -3.33
N PRO A 227 -5.43 1.62 -3.16
CA PRO A 227 -4.65 1.26 -1.98
C PRO A 227 -3.39 2.13 -1.89
N SER A 228 -3.00 2.52 -0.67
CA SER A 228 -1.81 3.33 -0.35
C SER A 228 -0.48 2.63 -0.66
N ILE A 229 -0.23 2.37 -1.94
CA ILE A 229 1.08 2.02 -2.48
C ILE A 229 1.93 3.29 -2.41
N GLY A 230 2.76 3.39 -1.37
CA GLY A 230 3.58 4.56 -1.07
C GLY A 230 4.34 5.07 -2.30
N GLN A 231 4.06 6.33 -2.69
CA GLN A 231 4.50 7.01 -3.92
C GLN A 231 4.81 6.06 -5.08
N ASN A 232 3.79 5.73 -5.89
CA ASN A 232 3.92 4.91 -7.09
C ASN A 232 5.14 5.33 -7.96
N ILE A 233 6.22 4.56 -7.85
CA ILE A 233 7.52 4.83 -8.48
C ILE A 233 7.51 4.73 -10.01
N THR A 234 6.37 4.40 -10.61
CA THR A 234 6.20 4.25 -12.06
C THR A 234 5.24 5.31 -12.63
N PHE A 235 4.17 5.66 -11.91
CA PHE A 235 3.08 6.52 -12.41
C PHE A 235 2.76 7.68 -11.45
N THR A 236 2.64 8.89 -11.98
CA THR A 236 2.06 10.04 -11.29
C THR A 236 0.64 10.32 -11.77
N ALA A 237 -0.27 10.47 -10.81
CA ALA A 237 -1.69 10.72 -11.02
C ALA A 237 -2.03 12.18 -10.71
N LYS A 238 -2.87 12.84 -11.51
CA LYS A 238 -3.35 14.22 -11.27
C LYS A 238 -4.77 14.42 -11.78
N LEU A 239 -5.63 14.99 -10.93
CA LEU A 239 -6.87 15.63 -11.36
C LEU A 239 -6.62 17.11 -11.69
N TYR A 240 -7.17 17.58 -12.80
CA TYR A 240 -7.20 18.97 -13.24
C TYR A 240 -8.66 19.42 -13.32
N MET A 241 -9.00 20.55 -12.68
CA MET A 241 -10.38 21.04 -12.59
C MET A 241 -10.40 22.56 -12.72
N ASN A 242 -11.29 23.08 -13.56
CA ASN A 242 -11.64 24.50 -13.67
C ASN A 242 -13.00 24.64 -14.39
N SER A 243 -13.45 25.87 -14.63
CA SER A 243 -14.74 26.17 -15.28
C SER A 243 -14.87 25.73 -16.76
N SER A 244 -13.79 25.27 -17.39
CA SER A 244 -13.76 24.86 -18.81
C SER A 244 -13.46 23.36 -19.00
N VAL A 245 -12.66 22.76 -18.12
CA VAL A 245 -12.27 21.33 -18.21
C VAL A 245 -12.18 20.68 -16.83
N ILE A 246 -12.56 19.40 -16.76
CA ILE A 246 -12.36 18.53 -15.59
C ILE A 246 -11.84 17.20 -16.08
N TYR A 247 -10.54 16.94 -15.93
CA TYR A 247 -9.91 15.72 -16.43
C TYR A 247 -8.87 15.14 -15.48
N PHE A 248 -8.79 13.82 -15.47
CA PHE A 248 -7.73 13.04 -14.86
C PHE A 248 -6.60 12.78 -15.88
N ARG A 249 -5.35 12.76 -15.43
CA ARG A 249 -4.18 12.32 -16.21
C ARG A 249 -3.29 11.42 -15.35
N GLU A 250 -2.78 10.35 -15.97
CA GLU A 250 -1.76 9.46 -15.40
C GLU A 250 -0.55 9.44 -16.34
N ASP A 251 0.57 10.01 -15.88
CA ASP A 251 1.85 10.14 -16.59
C ASP A 251 2.88 9.19 -15.96
N THR A 252 3.71 8.50 -16.74
CA THR A 252 4.84 7.74 -16.16
C THR A 252 6.00 8.65 -15.77
N LEU A 253 6.70 8.29 -14.69
CA LEU A 253 7.92 8.96 -14.25
C LEU A 253 9.08 8.74 -15.23
N ASP A 254 9.23 7.51 -15.73
CA ASP A 254 10.10 7.21 -16.87
C ASP A 254 9.28 7.07 -18.16
N ARG A 255 9.76 7.71 -19.23
CA ARG A 255 9.18 7.65 -20.57
C ARG A 255 9.63 6.42 -21.37
N SER A 256 10.64 5.67 -20.92
CA SER A 256 11.03 4.39 -21.52
C SER A 256 10.00 3.27 -21.27
N ILE A 257 9.28 3.35 -20.14
CA ILE A 257 8.30 2.35 -19.73
C ILE A 257 7.07 2.44 -20.62
N VAL A 258 6.83 1.43 -21.44
CA VAL A 258 5.63 1.31 -22.28
C VAL A 258 4.50 0.70 -21.45
N SER A 259 3.42 1.45 -21.25
CA SER A 259 2.25 1.02 -20.48
C SER A 259 0.94 1.46 -21.14
N ARG A 260 -0.15 0.78 -20.80
CA ARG A 260 -1.52 1.14 -21.21
C ARG A 260 -2.52 0.78 -20.13
N PHE A 261 -3.65 1.47 -20.12
CA PHE A 261 -4.84 0.99 -19.44
C PHE A 261 -5.76 0.35 -20.47
N SER A 262 -6.45 -0.74 -20.15
CA SER A 262 -7.48 -1.28 -21.04
C SER A 262 -8.64 -1.94 -20.29
N LEU A 263 -9.84 -1.81 -20.85
CA LEU A 263 -11.07 -2.43 -20.36
C LEU A 263 -11.45 -3.65 -21.22
N SER A 264 -11.47 -4.82 -20.61
CA SER A 264 -11.82 -6.09 -21.27
C SER A 264 -13.32 -6.22 -21.59
N PRO A 265 -13.70 -7.09 -22.55
CA PRO A 265 -15.10 -7.47 -22.78
C PRO A 265 -15.80 -8.10 -21.56
N SER A 266 -15.06 -8.61 -20.58
CA SER A 266 -15.59 -9.15 -19.32
C SER A 266 -15.76 -8.10 -18.22
N GLY A 267 -15.47 -6.82 -18.50
CA GLY A 267 -15.62 -5.73 -17.54
C GLY A 267 -14.46 -5.57 -16.54
N VAL A 268 -13.34 -6.27 -16.75
CA VAL A 268 -12.12 -6.06 -15.95
C VAL A 268 -11.29 -4.95 -16.58
N ALA A 269 -11.03 -3.89 -15.82
CA ALA A 269 -10.10 -2.83 -16.17
C ALA A 269 -8.68 -3.20 -15.70
N GLN A 270 -7.65 -2.94 -16.50
CA GLN A 270 -6.27 -3.34 -16.20
C GLN A 270 -5.24 -2.29 -16.60
N ARG A 271 -4.30 -1.98 -15.71
CA ARG A 271 -3.03 -1.29 -16.02
C ARG A 271 -2.01 -2.36 -16.40
N LEU A 272 -1.55 -2.31 -17.65
CA LEU A 272 -0.64 -3.29 -18.25
C LEU A 272 0.69 -2.60 -18.59
N THR A 273 1.81 -3.26 -18.32
CA THR A 273 3.16 -2.77 -18.61
C THR A 273 3.89 -3.79 -19.48
N TRP A 274 4.51 -3.31 -20.55
CA TRP A 274 5.28 -4.15 -21.48
C TRP A 274 6.66 -4.43 -20.90
N VAL A 275 7.06 -5.71 -20.85
CA VAL A 275 8.34 -6.13 -20.29
C VAL A 275 9.22 -6.74 -21.38
N GLU A 276 10.07 -5.90 -21.96
CA GLU A 276 10.92 -6.21 -23.13
C GLU A 276 11.73 -7.51 -22.98
N ARG A 277 12.21 -7.83 -21.77
CA ARG A 277 12.98 -9.04 -21.46
C ARG A 277 12.21 -10.35 -21.72
N ILE A 278 10.88 -10.32 -21.64
CA ILE A 278 10.01 -11.50 -21.84
C ILE A 278 9.04 -11.35 -23.02
N GLN A 279 8.96 -10.16 -23.64
CA GLN A 279 8.04 -9.85 -24.75
C GLN A 279 6.56 -10.06 -24.37
N GLU A 280 6.17 -9.70 -23.14
CA GLU A 280 4.80 -9.85 -22.63
C GLU A 280 4.25 -8.57 -21.98
N TRP A 281 2.92 -8.45 -21.99
CA TRP A 281 2.17 -7.47 -21.23
C TRP A 281 1.87 -8.01 -19.82
N VAL A 282 2.59 -7.51 -18.82
CA VAL A 282 2.37 -7.88 -17.41
C VAL A 282 1.27 -7.01 -16.80
N VAL A 283 0.35 -7.62 -16.04
CA VAL A 283 -0.66 -6.90 -15.24
C VAL A 283 0.05 -6.24 -14.05
N TYR A 284 0.01 -4.91 -14.00
CA TYR A 284 0.54 -4.12 -12.89
C TYR A 284 -0.53 -3.93 -11.79
N TYR A 285 -1.77 -3.64 -12.19
CA TYR A 285 -2.97 -3.83 -11.35
C TYR A 285 -4.22 -4.04 -12.22
N ASN A 286 -5.29 -4.55 -11.61
CA ASN A 286 -6.62 -4.67 -12.19
C ASN A 286 -7.68 -4.03 -11.28
N LEU A 287 -8.85 -3.73 -11.84
CA LEU A 287 -10.04 -3.24 -11.14
C LEU A 287 -11.29 -3.96 -11.68
N PRO A 288 -12.19 -4.47 -10.81
CA PRO A 288 -12.05 -4.57 -9.35
C PRO A 288 -10.91 -5.52 -8.93
N THR A 289 -10.35 -5.28 -7.75
CA THR A 289 -9.22 -6.06 -7.18
C THR A 289 -9.71 -7.27 -6.40
N ASP A 290 -10.75 -7.08 -5.58
CA ASP A 290 -11.33 -8.08 -4.68
C ASP A 290 -12.85 -7.88 -4.50
N ILE A 291 -13.49 -8.65 -3.61
CA ILE A 291 -14.93 -8.58 -3.39
C ILE A 291 -15.42 -7.23 -2.83
N CYS A 292 -14.60 -6.51 -2.06
CA CYS A 292 -14.93 -5.22 -1.47
C CYS A 292 -14.81 -4.04 -2.45
N ASP A 293 -14.40 -4.30 -3.68
CA ASP A 293 -14.44 -3.33 -4.77
C ASP A 293 -15.77 -3.34 -5.54
N ASN A 294 -16.67 -4.30 -5.28
CA ASN A 294 -18.02 -4.30 -5.83
C ASN A 294 -18.87 -3.18 -5.20
N PHE A 295 -19.40 -2.30 -6.03
CA PHE A 295 -20.11 -1.09 -5.59
C PHE A 295 -21.27 -1.39 -4.65
N GLY A 296 -21.18 -0.90 -3.42
CA GLY A 296 -22.27 -0.92 -2.44
C GLY A 296 -22.54 -2.25 -1.77
N LEU A 297 -21.60 -3.22 -1.82
CA LEU A 297 -21.78 -4.60 -1.32
C LEU A 297 -22.42 -4.69 0.09
N CYS A 298 -22.04 -3.81 1.01
CA CYS A 298 -22.49 -3.80 2.41
C CYS A 298 -23.65 -2.83 2.70
N GLY A 299 -24.28 -2.27 1.66
CA GLY A 299 -25.36 -1.29 1.78
C GLY A 299 -24.94 0.06 2.39
N ALA A 300 -25.94 0.84 2.82
CA ALA A 300 -25.74 2.11 3.50
C ALA A 300 -25.07 1.93 4.87
N HIS A 301 -24.04 2.74 5.16
CA HIS A 301 -23.28 2.74 6.43
C HIS A 301 -22.61 1.39 6.80
N GLY A 302 -22.56 0.44 5.87
CA GLY A 302 -21.77 -0.78 5.98
C GLY A 302 -20.31 -0.56 5.58
N LEU A 303 -19.42 -1.36 6.15
CA LEU A 303 -17.98 -1.36 5.94
C LEU A 303 -17.55 -2.76 5.46
N CYS A 304 -17.00 -2.83 4.25
CA CYS A 304 -16.42 -4.08 3.72
C CYS A 304 -14.96 -4.25 4.16
N SER A 305 -14.56 -5.45 4.59
CA SER A 305 -13.17 -5.82 4.81
C SER A 305 -12.89 -7.22 4.25
N THR A 306 -11.78 -7.37 3.55
CA THR A 306 -11.26 -8.68 3.12
C THR A 306 -10.58 -9.45 4.25
N GLY A 307 -10.33 -8.81 5.39
CA GLY A 307 -9.76 -9.44 6.59
C GLY A 307 -10.78 -10.08 7.54
N THR A 308 -12.09 -9.95 7.28
CA THR A 308 -13.15 -10.48 8.14
C THR A 308 -14.04 -11.50 7.42
N SER A 309 -14.66 -12.39 8.20
CA SER A 309 -15.72 -13.28 7.73
C SER A 309 -16.91 -13.16 8.69
N PRO A 310 -18.09 -12.65 8.24
CA PRO A 310 -18.37 -12.14 6.89
C PRO A 310 -17.53 -10.91 6.49
N ALA A 311 -17.47 -10.64 5.18
CA ALA A 311 -16.75 -9.49 4.63
C ALA A 311 -17.41 -8.15 4.99
N CYS A 312 -18.73 -8.13 5.19
CA CYS A 312 -19.46 -6.93 5.59
C CYS A 312 -19.60 -6.82 7.12
N SER A 313 -19.34 -5.62 7.62
CA SER A 313 -19.56 -5.17 8.99
C SER A 313 -20.31 -3.83 8.99
N CYS A 314 -20.79 -3.36 10.13
CA CYS A 314 -21.25 -1.97 10.25
C CYS A 314 -20.12 -1.07 10.78
N LEU A 315 -20.10 0.21 10.39
CA LEU A 315 -19.25 1.22 11.02
C LEU A 315 -19.48 1.27 12.54
N ASP A 316 -18.48 1.69 13.33
CA ASP A 316 -18.69 1.84 14.77
C ASP A 316 -19.84 2.83 15.06
N ARG A 317 -20.63 2.50 16.09
CA ARG A 317 -21.88 3.15 16.50
C ARG A 317 -23.06 2.99 15.53
N PHE A 318 -22.92 2.13 14.53
CA PHE A 318 -24.03 1.60 13.73
C PHE A 318 -24.36 0.15 14.13
N VAL A 319 -25.48 -0.38 13.64
CA VAL A 319 -26.00 -1.75 13.79
C VAL A 319 -26.70 -2.20 12.51
N PRO A 320 -26.78 -3.50 12.18
CA PRO A 320 -27.49 -3.97 10.99
C PRO A 320 -28.96 -3.54 10.96
N LYS A 321 -29.49 -3.23 9.78
CA LYS A 321 -30.92 -2.90 9.60
C LYS A 321 -31.83 -4.13 9.73
N ASP A 322 -31.32 -5.30 9.33
CA ASP A 322 -31.92 -6.62 9.55
C ASP A 322 -30.80 -7.60 9.89
N GLU A 323 -30.66 -7.95 11.16
CA GLU A 323 -29.64 -8.89 11.64
C GLU A 323 -29.81 -10.29 11.03
N GLN A 324 -31.04 -10.72 10.72
CA GLN A 324 -31.29 -12.04 10.14
C GLN A 324 -30.91 -12.10 8.67
N ALA A 325 -31.13 -11.02 7.91
CA ALA A 325 -30.64 -10.89 6.54
C ALA A 325 -29.10 -10.94 6.53
N TRP A 326 -28.46 -10.18 7.41
CA TRP A 326 -26.99 -10.13 7.53
C TRP A 326 -26.36 -11.49 7.90
N VAL A 327 -26.99 -12.26 8.80
CA VAL A 327 -26.58 -13.64 9.13
C VAL A 327 -26.74 -14.60 7.93
N ARG A 328 -27.65 -14.31 6.99
CA ARG A 328 -27.82 -15.04 5.71
C ARG A 328 -26.98 -14.46 4.56
N SER A 329 -26.03 -13.56 4.86
CA SER A 329 -25.20 -12.84 3.88
C SER A 329 -25.95 -11.91 2.93
N ASP A 330 -27.18 -11.51 3.26
CA ASP A 330 -27.85 -10.38 2.62
C ASP A 330 -27.57 -9.09 3.39
N TRP A 331 -26.58 -8.35 2.91
CA TRP A 331 -26.15 -7.08 3.48
C TRP A 331 -26.82 -5.86 2.80
N SER A 332 -27.70 -6.08 1.82
CA SER A 332 -28.29 -5.02 0.98
C SER A 332 -29.08 -3.97 1.79
N GLY A 333 -29.66 -4.38 2.92
CA GLY A 333 -30.36 -3.50 3.85
C GLY A 333 -29.44 -2.49 4.57
N GLY A 334 -28.12 -2.69 4.58
CA GLY A 334 -27.17 -1.81 5.25
C GLY A 334 -27.33 -1.75 6.78
N CYS A 335 -26.89 -0.64 7.36
CA CYS A 335 -26.80 -0.38 8.79
C CYS A 335 -27.51 0.92 9.19
N LEU A 336 -28.03 0.96 10.42
CA LEU A 336 -28.65 2.13 11.05
C LEU A 336 -27.76 2.66 12.18
N ARG A 337 -27.84 3.97 12.49
CA ARG A 337 -27.21 4.56 13.68
C ARG A 337 -27.87 4.01 14.95
N ARG A 338 -27.10 3.70 15.99
CA ARG A 338 -27.63 3.24 17.30
C ARG A 338 -28.48 4.29 18.01
N ALA A 339 -28.15 5.57 17.82
CA ALA A 339 -28.91 6.71 18.31
C ALA A 339 -29.37 7.61 17.16
N PRO A 340 -30.63 8.10 17.15
CA PRO A 340 -31.15 8.98 16.10
C PRO A 340 -30.56 10.39 16.20
N LEU A 341 -30.38 11.04 15.05
CA LEU A 341 -29.93 12.42 14.94
C LEU A 341 -31.01 13.42 15.38
N ASN A 342 -30.58 14.61 15.83
CA ASN A 342 -31.43 15.71 16.29
C ASN A 342 -31.04 17.07 15.67
N CYS A 343 -30.11 17.07 14.69
CA CYS A 343 -29.49 18.21 14.01
C CYS A 343 -28.78 19.22 14.94
N THR A 344 -29.55 19.87 15.80
CA THR A 344 -29.20 20.95 16.74
C THR A 344 -28.22 20.57 17.84
N ARG A 345 -28.07 19.27 18.12
CA ARG A 345 -27.17 18.71 19.14
C ARG A 345 -26.39 17.50 18.61
N ASP A 346 -26.22 17.44 17.29
CA ASP A 346 -25.38 16.42 16.69
C ASP A 346 -23.91 16.80 16.86
N VAL A 347 -23.06 15.80 16.72
CA VAL A 347 -21.60 15.87 16.83
C VAL A 347 -21.02 15.02 15.71
N PHE A 348 -19.72 15.18 15.44
CA PHE A 348 -19.04 14.32 14.49
C PHE A 348 -18.05 13.38 15.18
N LEU A 349 -17.99 12.15 14.70
CA LEU A 349 -16.95 11.19 15.05
C LEU A 349 -16.05 10.99 13.82
N GLY A 350 -14.74 11.02 14.03
CA GLY A 350 -13.75 10.82 12.98
C GLY A 350 -13.48 9.33 12.74
N TYR A 351 -13.44 8.94 11.46
CA TYR A 351 -13.10 7.61 10.96
C TYR A 351 -11.96 7.73 9.95
N SER A 352 -11.05 6.76 9.91
CA SER A 352 -9.94 6.65 8.95
C SER A 352 -9.65 5.17 8.66
N GLY A 353 -8.68 4.88 7.78
CA GLY A 353 -8.46 3.52 7.28
C GLY A 353 -9.62 3.01 6.43
N ILE A 354 -10.35 3.91 5.74
CA ILE A 354 -11.51 3.59 4.92
C ILE A 354 -11.53 4.37 3.61
N LYS A 355 -11.99 3.70 2.55
CA LYS A 355 -12.36 4.32 1.27
C LYS A 355 -13.49 5.32 1.49
N MET A 356 -13.34 6.55 0.99
CA MET A 356 -14.36 7.59 1.18
C MET A 356 -15.70 7.18 0.53
N PRO A 357 -16.86 7.52 1.12
CA PRO A 357 -18.18 7.15 0.59
C PRO A 357 -18.43 7.68 -0.83
N ASP A 358 -19.48 7.17 -1.48
CA ASP A 358 -19.86 7.64 -2.83
C ASP A 358 -20.01 9.17 -2.90
N SER A 359 -19.38 9.79 -3.92
CA SER A 359 -19.33 11.24 -4.05
C SER A 359 -20.39 11.82 -5.00
N GLN A 360 -21.37 11.04 -5.48
CA GLN A 360 -22.47 11.56 -6.31
C GLN A 360 -23.26 12.66 -5.59
N PHE A 361 -23.51 12.50 -4.29
CA PHE A 361 -24.27 13.44 -3.46
C PHE A 361 -23.36 14.25 -2.54
N THR A 362 -22.45 15.01 -3.15
CA THR A 362 -21.48 15.86 -2.42
C THR A 362 -21.47 17.31 -2.87
N TRP A 363 -21.03 18.20 -1.98
CA TRP A 363 -20.67 19.60 -2.27
C TRP A 363 -19.27 19.87 -1.73
N PHE A 364 -18.50 20.74 -2.39
CA PHE A 364 -17.12 21.03 -2.00
C PHE A 364 -16.77 22.51 -2.13
N ASN A 365 -15.74 22.92 -1.38
CA ASN A 365 -15.17 24.26 -1.46
C ASN A 365 -13.66 24.22 -1.13
N GLU A 366 -12.82 24.57 -2.09
CA GLU A 366 -11.35 24.54 -1.96
C GLU A 366 -10.78 25.55 -0.94
N SER A 367 -11.54 26.60 -0.59
CA SER A 367 -11.08 27.69 0.29
C SER A 367 -11.41 27.52 1.77
N PHE A 368 -12.34 26.62 2.13
CA PHE A 368 -12.80 26.45 3.52
C PHE A 368 -11.78 25.68 4.36
N THR A 369 -11.67 26.04 5.65
CA THR A 369 -10.97 25.21 6.63
C THR A 369 -11.82 24.01 7.08
N LEU A 370 -11.21 23.06 7.79
CA LEU A 370 -11.91 21.89 8.34
C LEU A 370 -12.97 22.29 9.38
N GLU A 371 -12.72 23.34 10.17
CA GLU A 371 -13.65 23.90 11.15
C GLU A 371 -14.81 24.66 10.48
N GLU A 372 -14.56 25.36 9.38
CA GLU A 372 -15.62 25.97 8.56
C GLU A 372 -16.49 24.90 7.89
N CYS A 373 -15.87 23.79 7.47
CA CYS A 373 -16.54 22.61 6.93
C CYS A 373 -17.46 21.94 7.98
N GLU A 374 -16.98 21.76 9.21
CA GLU A 374 -17.81 21.30 10.34
C GLU A 374 -18.98 22.25 10.59
N ALA A 375 -18.69 23.56 10.66
CA ALA A 375 -19.69 24.58 10.96
C ALA A 375 -20.80 24.65 9.89
N GLU A 376 -20.47 24.45 8.61
CA GLU A 376 -21.47 24.39 7.53
C GLU A 376 -22.25 23.07 7.53
N CYS A 377 -21.59 21.93 7.79
CA CYS A 377 -22.26 20.64 7.93
C CYS A 377 -23.22 20.62 9.14
N LEU A 378 -22.89 21.29 10.25
CA LEU A 378 -23.81 21.45 11.40
C LEU A 378 -25.09 22.19 11.01
N ARG A 379 -24.98 23.31 10.28
CA ARG A 379 -26.12 24.15 9.85
C ARG A 379 -27.10 23.38 8.96
N ASN A 380 -26.57 22.57 8.05
CA ASN A 380 -27.37 21.79 7.11
C ASN A 380 -27.74 20.43 7.72
N CYS A 381 -28.97 20.26 8.20
CA CYS A 381 -29.43 19.00 8.81
C CYS A 381 -29.38 17.77 7.87
N SER A 382 -29.27 17.97 6.55
CA SER A 382 -29.11 16.88 5.57
C SER A 382 -27.66 16.47 5.35
N CYS A 383 -26.68 17.23 5.85
CA CYS A 383 -25.27 16.88 5.81
C CYS A 383 -24.99 15.73 6.78
N MET A 384 -24.37 14.65 6.28
CA MET A 384 -24.17 13.39 7.01
C MET A 384 -22.70 13.08 7.30
N ALA A 385 -21.77 13.65 6.55
CA ALA A 385 -20.34 13.61 6.85
C ALA A 385 -19.58 14.77 6.17
N TYR A 386 -18.35 15.03 6.64
CA TYR A 386 -17.40 15.93 5.97
C TYR A 386 -15.95 15.45 6.06
N SER A 387 -15.08 15.95 5.19
CA SER A 387 -13.62 15.76 5.25
C SER A 387 -12.87 16.96 4.70
N ASN A 388 -11.54 16.96 4.87
CA ASN A 388 -10.66 17.74 4.00
C ASN A 388 -10.83 17.29 2.54
N LEU A 389 -10.71 18.22 1.60
CA LEU A 389 -10.77 17.97 0.15
C LEU A 389 -9.40 17.51 -0.39
N ASP A 390 -8.33 18.15 0.09
CA ASP A 390 -6.94 17.87 -0.24
C ASP A 390 -6.18 17.52 1.04
N ILE A 391 -5.54 16.34 1.10
CA ILE A 391 -4.78 15.88 2.28
C ILE A 391 -3.37 16.48 2.36
N ARG A 392 -2.88 17.15 1.31
CA ARG A 392 -1.52 17.66 1.24
C ARG A 392 -1.32 18.79 2.27
N ARG A 393 -0.06 18.95 2.72
CA ARG A 393 0.39 20.05 3.61
C ARG A 393 -0.37 20.18 4.95
N GLY A 394 -1.02 19.10 5.42
CA GLY A 394 -1.77 19.08 6.69
C GLY A 394 -3.29 19.10 6.53
N GLY A 395 -3.81 19.16 5.29
CA GLY A 395 -5.24 19.17 5.00
C GLY A 395 -5.76 20.57 4.62
N SER A 396 -6.58 20.65 3.58
CA SER A 396 -7.26 21.88 3.16
C SER A 396 -8.51 21.61 2.32
N GLY A 397 -9.39 22.61 2.25
CA GLY A 397 -10.66 22.55 1.53
C GLY A 397 -11.69 21.66 2.23
N CYS A 398 -12.95 21.84 1.85
CA CYS A 398 -14.09 21.15 2.43
C CYS A 398 -14.75 20.21 1.40
N LEU A 399 -15.10 18.99 1.83
CA LEU A 399 -16.00 18.07 1.12
C LEU A 399 -17.12 17.65 2.06
N LEU A 400 -18.39 17.84 1.65
CA LEU A 400 -19.59 17.49 2.39
C LEU A 400 -20.36 16.37 1.68
N TRP A 401 -20.86 15.38 2.41
CA TRP A 401 -21.76 14.33 1.92
C TRP A 401 -23.19 14.50 2.43
N PHE A 402 -24.17 14.21 1.57
CA PHE A 402 -25.60 14.28 1.88
C PHE A 402 -26.26 12.91 1.67
N GLY A 403 -27.15 12.52 2.59
CA GLY A 403 -27.84 11.22 2.54
C GLY A 403 -26.99 10.04 3.00
N ASP A 404 -27.37 8.84 2.55
CA ASP A 404 -26.78 7.57 3.00
C ASP A 404 -25.34 7.40 2.47
N LEU A 405 -24.41 7.09 3.37
CA LEU A 405 -23.00 6.91 3.04
C LEU A 405 -22.78 5.47 2.57
N VAL A 406 -22.65 5.26 1.26
CA VAL A 406 -22.57 3.94 0.61
C VAL A 406 -21.16 3.63 0.09
N ASP A 407 -20.91 2.34 -0.15
CA ASP A 407 -19.71 1.79 -0.80
C ASP A 407 -18.38 2.09 -0.06
N ILE A 408 -18.37 1.84 1.25
CA ILE A 408 -17.22 2.02 2.12
C ILE A 408 -16.50 0.67 2.32
N ARG A 409 -15.18 0.65 2.09
CA ARG A 409 -14.31 -0.49 2.43
C ARG A 409 -13.18 -0.07 3.35
N GLN A 410 -12.65 -1.02 4.11
CA GLN A 410 -11.43 -0.85 4.90
C GLN A 410 -10.20 -0.82 3.97
N LEU A 411 -9.24 0.03 4.32
CA LEU A 411 -7.96 0.22 3.64
C LEU A 411 -6.82 0.24 4.66
N THR A 412 -5.70 -0.39 4.30
CA THR A 412 -4.50 -0.46 5.15
C THR A 412 -3.54 0.68 4.82
N GLY A 413 -3.15 1.47 5.83
CA GLY A 413 -2.20 2.57 5.64
C GLY A 413 -2.80 3.83 4.99
N GLU A 414 -4.11 4.06 5.15
CA GLU A 414 -4.73 5.34 4.76
C GLU A 414 -5.22 6.11 6.00
N GLU A 415 -4.62 7.28 6.24
CA GLU A 415 -4.87 8.10 7.43
C GLU A 415 -5.91 9.21 7.20
N GLN A 416 -6.50 9.31 6.01
CA GLN A 416 -7.47 10.36 5.70
C GLN A 416 -8.71 10.25 6.59
N MET A 417 -8.98 11.32 7.34
CA MET A 417 -10.12 11.42 8.25
C MET A 417 -11.40 11.84 7.51
N ILE A 418 -12.49 11.11 7.73
CA ILE A 418 -13.86 11.54 7.47
C ILE A 418 -14.64 11.63 8.78
N TYR A 419 -15.39 12.71 8.94
CA TYR A 419 -16.12 13.08 10.14
C TYR A 419 -17.61 12.81 9.89
N ILE A 420 -18.16 11.75 10.48
CA ILE A 420 -19.55 11.30 10.25
C ILE A 420 -20.46 11.82 11.36
N ARG A 421 -21.65 12.32 10.99
CA ARG A 421 -22.64 12.91 11.90
C ARG A 421 -23.31 11.87 12.77
N MET A 422 -23.25 12.09 14.08
CA MET A 422 -23.73 11.21 15.15
C MET A 422 -24.48 12.02 16.22
N ALA A 423 -25.31 11.35 17.03
CA ALA A 423 -25.97 11.99 18.16
C ALA A 423 -24.98 12.22 19.32
N ALA A 424 -25.10 13.34 20.05
CA ALA A 424 -24.24 13.64 21.20
C ALA A 424 -24.26 12.59 22.35
N SER A 425 -25.21 11.65 22.33
CA SER A 425 -25.24 10.49 23.25
C SER A 425 -24.14 9.47 22.97
N GLU A 426 -23.60 9.39 21.75
CA GLU A 426 -22.52 8.49 21.38
C GLU A 426 -21.13 8.98 21.83
N LEU A 427 -21.03 10.25 22.27
CA LEU A 427 -19.78 10.83 22.75
C LEU A 427 -19.38 10.24 24.12
N ASP A 428 -18.16 9.71 24.24
CA ASP A 428 -17.73 8.89 25.39
C ASP A 428 -17.78 9.66 26.74
N SER A 429 -18.87 9.45 27.50
CA SER A 429 -19.25 10.25 28.68
C SER A 429 -18.27 10.22 29.87
N LYS A 430 -17.26 9.33 29.83
CA LYS A 430 -16.25 9.10 30.88
C LYS A 430 -15.52 10.38 31.29
N GLY A 431 -15.26 11.29 30.34
CA GLY A 431 -14.51 12.53 30.59
C GLY A 431 -15.16 13.50 31.59
N LYS A 432 -16.49 13.61 31.61
CA LYS A 432 -17.21 14.54 32.51
C LYS A 432 -17.18 14.07 33.97
N LYS A 433 -17.40 12.77 34.22
CA LYS A 433 -17.44 12.20 35.59
C LYS A 433 -16.10 12.38 36.34
N ARG A 434 -14.95 12.24 35.66
CA ARG A 434 -13.61 12.44 36.26
C ARG A 434 -13.40 13.88 36.76
N LYS A 435 -13.87 14.90 36.02
CA LYS A 435 -13.71 16.32 36.42
C LYS A 435 -14.52 16.68 37.67
N THR A 436 -15.77 16.22 37.76
CA THR A 436 -16.62 16.48 38.94
C THR A 436 -16.07 15.82 40.21
N LEU A 437 -15.54 14.59 40.10
CA LEU A 437 -14.98 13.86 41.24
C LEU A 437 -13.73 14.57 41.82
N ILE A 438 -12.85 15.08 40.95
CA ILE A 438 -11.64 15.81 41.35
C ILE A 438 -11.99 17.08 42.13
N ALA A 439 -12.99 17.84 41.69
CA ALA A 439 -13.41 19.09 42.36
C ALA A 439 -13.96 18.86 43.78
N VAL A 440 -14.63 17.73 44.03
CA VAL A 440 -15.08 17.34 45.38
C VAL A 440 -13.88 16.94 46.24
N LEU A 441 -12.96 16.12 45.71
CA LEU A 441 -11.79 15.64 46.45
C LEU A 441 -10.83 16.77 46.87
N THR A 442 -10.59 17.78 46.03
CA THR A 442 -9.77 18.94 46.40
C THR A 442 -10.41 19.78 47.50
N SER A 443 -11.74 19.91 47.52
CA SER A 443 -12.45 20.66 48.57
C SER A 443 -12.33 19.99 49.95
N LEU A 444 -12.45 18.66 50.04
CA LEU A 444 -12.24 17.93 51.29
C LEU A 444 -10.78 18.01 51.77
N ALA A 445 -9.81 17.89 50.87
CA ALA A 445 -8.40 17.96 51.22
C ALA A 445 -8.02 19.30 51.87
N GLY A 446 -8.57 20.42 51.39
CA GLY A 446 -8.37 21.74 51.99
C GLY A 446 -8.90 21.84 53.42
N ILE A 447 -10.08 21.28 53.69
CA ILE A 447 -10.69 21.26 55.03
C ILE A 447 -9.85 20.40 56.00
N ILE A 448 -9.36 19.23 55.54
CA ILE A 448 -8.52 18.34 56.34
C ILE A 448 -7.17 19.00 56.68
N LEU A 449 -6.55 19.72 55.73
CA LEU A 449 -5.30 20.45 55.97
C LEU A 449 -5.48 21.64 56.93
N LEU A 450 -6.62 22.33 56.91
CA LEU A 450 -6.97 23.36 57.89
C LEU A 450 -7.18 22.75 59.29
N GLY A 451 -7.82 21.58 59.39
CA GLY A 451 -7.95 20.84 60.65
C GLY A 451 -6.59 20.40 61.21
N LEU A 452 -5.74 19.79 60.37
CA LEU A 452 -4.41 19.33 60.77
C LEU A 452 -3.47 20.47 61.16
N SER A 453 -3.50 21.61 60.47
CA SER A 453 -2.68 22.77 60.84
C SER A 453 -3.12 23.43 62.16
N LEU A 454 -4.41 23.46 62.47
CA LEU A 454 -4.91 23.84 63.79
C LEU A 454 -4.47 22.86 64.89
N ILE A 455 -4.59 21.54 64.65
CA ILE A 455 -4.12 20.51 65.59
C ILE A 455 -2.61 20.65 65.86
N LEU A 456 -1.80 20.81 64.80
CA LEU A 456 -0.36 21.03 64.90
C LEU A 456 -0.01 22.34 65.63
N PHE A 457 -0.80 23.41 65.47
CA PHE A 457 -0.63 24.65 66.23
C PHE A 457 -0.84 24.43 67.74
N PHE A 458 -1.92 23.73 68.14
CA PHE A 458 -2.14 23.37 69.54
C PHE A 458 -1.08 22.40 70.09
N TRP A 459 -0.63 21.42 69.30
CA TRP A 459 0.43 20.49 69.70
C TRP A 459 1.78 21.18 69.87
N LYS A 460 2.15 22.09 68.96
CA LYS A 460 3.38 22.90 69.06
C LYS A 460 3.35 23.85 70.26
N ARG A 461 2.17 24.29 70.70
CA ARG A 461 1.96 25.07 71.92
C ARG A 461 2.04 24.25 73.21
N LYS A 462 1.85 22.92 73.14
CA LYS A 462 1.92 21.99 74.29
C LYS A 462 3.30 21.29 74.43
N LYS A 463 4.05 21.15 73.34
CA LYS A 463 5.35 20.44 73.31
C LYS A 463 6.55 21.37 73.53
N ASN A 464 6.59 22.03 74.70
CA ASN A 464 7.77 22.76 75.18
C ASN A 464 8.20 22.31 76.60
N HIS A 465 8.02 21.03 76.93
CA HIS A 465 8.57 20.42 78.14
C HIS A 465 9.05 18.99 77.88
N GLN A 466 10.38 18.82 77.97
CA GLN A 466 11.11 17.56 78.17
C GLN A 466 10.95 16.44 77.10
N ASN A 467 11.68 15.35 77.29
CA ASN A 467 12.51 14.75 76.24
C ASN A 467 12.62 13.21 76.30
N LEU A 468 12.97 12.63 75.13
CA LEU A 468 13.59 11.30 74.89
C LEU A 468 12.80 9.97 75.02
N ARG A 469 12.74 9.28 73.87
CA ARG A 469 12.86 7.83 73.58
C ARG A 469 11.81 6.79 74.08
N ASN A 470 10.91 6.50 73.14
CA ASN A 470 10.55 5.17 72.58
C ASN A 470 10.37 3.92 73.45
N GLU A 471 9.15 3.36 73.39
CA GLU A 471 8.83 1.92 73.42
C GLU A 471 7.68 1.64 72.43
N GLY A 472 7.46 0.37 72.06
CA GLY A 472 6.13 -0.22 71.73
C GLY A 472 5.41 0.11 70.41
N GLY A 473 4.92 -0.94 69.74
CA GLY A 473 3.67 -0.93 68.94
C GLY A 473 2.50 -1.50 69.78
N PRO A 474 1.46 -2.13 69.20
CA PRO A 474 1.15 -2.40 67.78
C PRO A 474 -0.29 -1.99 67.37
N GLU A 475 -0.71 -2.36 66.14
CA GLU A 475 -2.12 -2.52 65.64
C GLU A 475 -3.02 -1.25 65.68
N GLU A 476 -4.09 -1.06 64.89
CA GLU A 476 -4.85 -1.80 63.85
C GLU A 476 -5.37 -0.71 62.83
N SER A 477 -6.05 -0.93 61.68
CA SER A 477 -6.64 -2.10 61.02
C SER A 477 -6.85 -1.92 59.49
N HIS A 478 -7.20 -3.03 58.85
CA HIS A 478 -7.62 -3.28 57.45
C HIS A 478 -8.23 -2.16 56.59
N LYS A 479 -7.55 -1.89 55.47
CA LYS A 479 -8.12 -2.17 54.13
C LYS A 479 -7.23 -3.19 53.41
N GLU A 480 -7.82 -3.97 52.51
CA GLU A 480 -7.18 -5.09 51.82
C GLU A 480 -6.33 -4.62 50.61
N ASP A 481 -5.25 -3.90 50.89
CA ASP A 481 -4.24 -3.56 49.89
C ASP A 481 -3.18 -4.67 49.80
N LEU A 482 -2.76 -5.03 48.58
CA LEU A 482 -1.71 -6.04 48.37
C LEU A 482 -0.36 -5.45 48.79
N GLU A 483 0.31 -6.07 49.75
CA GLU A 483 1.69 -5.71 50.14
C GLU A 483 2.68 -6.02 49.01
N LEU A 484 2.94 -5.03 48.16
CA LEU A 484 4.06 -5.05 47.22
C LEU A 484 5.32 -4.54 47.96
N PRO A 485 6.39 -5.35 48.08
CA PRO A 485 7.60 -4.95 48.81
C PRO A 485 8.23 -3.66 48.27
N THR A 486 8.57 -2.74 49.17
CA THR A 486 9.30 -1.51 48.82
C THR A 486 10.80 -1.66 49.09
N PHE A 487 11.60 -1.49 48.05
CA PHE A 487 13.06 -1.40 48.15
C PHE A 487 13.48 0.07 48.32
N ASP A 488 14.50 0.34 49.13
CA ASP A 488 15.09 1.68 49.19
C ASP A 488 16.05 1.94 48.01
N LEU A 489 16.30 3.22 47.72
CA LEU A 489 17.13 3.60 46.58
C LEU A 489 18.60 3.16 46.77
N TRP A 490 19.09 3.02 48.00
CA TRP A 490 20.47 2.61 48.26
C TRP A 490 20.68 1.13 47.92
N THR A 491 19.79 0.23 48.35
CA THR A 491 19.80 -1.18 47.97
C THR A 491 19.72 -1.34 46.45
N VAL A 492 18.81 -0.62 45.77
CA VAL A 492 18.68 -0.72 44.29
C VAL A 492 19.90 -0.15 43.56
N THR A 493 20.45 0.97 44.04
CA THR A 493 21.68 1.57 43.49
C THR A 493 22.88 0.64 43.68
N LYS A 494 23.03 0.03 44.87
CA LYS A 494 24.09 -0.95 45.15
C LYS A 494 23.96 -2.21 44.29
N ALA A 495 22.76 -2.79 44.23
CA ALA A 495 22.47 -4.01 43.47
C ALA A 495 22.70 -3.85 41.96
N THR A 496 22.48 -2.65 41.40
CA THR A 496 22.71 -2.34 39.97
C THR A 496 24.11 -1.76 39.69
N ASN A 497 25.00 -1.71 40.68
CA ASN A 497 26.31 -1.04 40.63
C ASN A 497 26.21 0.40 40.10
N SER A 498 25.48 1.25 40.83
CA SER A 498 25.19 2.66 40.50
C SER A 498 24.50 2.85 39.14
N PHE A 499 23.63 1.92 38.73
CA PHE A 499 23.01 1.87 37.40
C PHE A 499 24.04 1.89 36.25
N SER A 500 25.14 1.14 36.43
CA SER A 500 26.21 1.03 35.43
C SER A 500 25.66 0.65 34.05
N ILE A 501 26.22 1.26 33.00
CA ILE A 501 25.92 0.92 31.60
C ILE A 501 26.24 -0.56 31.32
N SER A 502 27.26 -1.14 31.98
CA SER A 502 27.58 -2.58 31.90
C SER A 502 26.45 -3.49 32.35
N ASN A 503 25.50 -2.97 33.11
CA ASN A 503 24.37 -3.71 33.69
C ASN A 503 23.05 -3.38 32.97
N LYS A 504 23.06 -2.51 31.95
CA LYS A 504 21.86 -2.14 31.19
C LYS A 504 21.47 -3.29 30.25
N ILE A 505 20.26 -3.83 30.42
CA ILE A 505 19.73 -4.98 29.66
C ILE A 505 18.64 -4.61 28.66
N GLY A 506 18.19 -3.35 28.64
CA GLY A 506 17.25 -2.85 27.64
C GLY A 506 16.90 -1.38 27.84
N GLU A 507 16.26 -0.77 26.84
CA GLU A 507 15.69 0.58 26.90
C GLU A 507 14.61 0.75 25.84
N GLY A 508 13.60 1.55 26.15
CA GLY A 508 12.55 1.95 25.21
C GLY A 508 11.86 3.23 25.71
N GLY A 509 10.72 3.59 25.11
CA GLY A 509 10.02 4.86 25.40
C GLY A 509 9.63 5.09 26.88
N PHE A 510 9.63 4.04 27.71
CA PHE A 510 9.29 4.10 29.14
C PHE A 510 10.52 4.25 30.07
N GLY A 511 11.73 4.10 29.54
CA GLY A 511 13.01 4.21 30.27
C GLY A 511 13.91 2.96 30.20
N PRO A 512 15.14 3.04 30.73
CA PRO A 512 16.09 1.94 30.76
C PRO A 512 15.76 0.85 31.79
N VAL A 513 16.22 -0.37 31.51
CA VAL A 513 16.15 -1.54 32.39
C VAL A 513 17.57 -2.03 32.69
N TYR A 514 17.86 -2.32 33.96
CA TYR A 514 19.17 -2.78 34.44
C TYR A 514 19.06 -4.13 35.14
N ARG A 515 20.02 -5.02 34.92
CA ARG A 515 20.25 -6.20 35.77
C ARG A 515 20.87 -5.76 37.09
N GLY A 516 20.51 -6.43 38.18
CA GLY A 516 21.13 -6.25 39.48
C GLY A 516 21.12 -7.54 40.29
N MET A 517 21.91 -7.55 41.36
CA MET A 517 21.97 -8.65 42.32
C MET A 517 21.81 -8.10 43.74
N LEU A 518 20.80 -8.61 44.46
CA LEU A 518 20.53 -8.25 45.86
C LEU A 518 21.53 -8.94 46.81
N GLU A 519 21.59 -8.49 48.06
CA GLU A 519 22.55 -8.99 49.06
C GLU A 519 22.28 -10.44 49.51
N ASP A 520 21.07 -10.96 49.25
CA ASP A 520 20.68 -12.36 49.41
C ASP A 520 21.13 -13.25 48.22
N GLY A 521 21.82 -12.67 47.23
CA GLY A 521 22.23 -13.33 45.99
C GLY A 521 21.15 -13.39 44.90
N LYS A 522 19.98 -12.77 45.11
CA LYS A 522 18.87 -12.82 44.15
C LYS A 522 19.07 -11.86 42.98
N GLU A 523 18.98 -12.40 41.76
CA GLU A 523 19.05 -11.60 40.53
C GLU A 523 17.70 -10.92 40.21
N ILE A 524 17.78 -9.65 39.81
CA ILE A 524 16.64 -8.77 39.57
C ILE A 524 16.79 -7.96 38.28
N ALA A 525 15.66 -7.57 37.69
CA ALA A 525 15.58 -6.60 36.60
C ALA A 525 14.90 -5.31 37.11
N VAL A 526 15.62 -4.18 37.03
CA VAL A 526 15.22 -2.87 37.56
C VAL A 526 14.88 -1.94 36.41
N LYS A 527 13.59 -1.68 36.20
CA LYS A 527 13.08 -0.71 35.21
C LYS A 527 13.00 0.66 35.87
N ARG A 528 13.74 1.64 35.37
CA ARG A 528 13.79 3.02 35.89
C ARG A 528 12.99 3.95 34.97
N MET A 529 11.93 4.55 35.49
CA MET A 529 11.01 5.36 34.68
C MET A 529 11.64 6.69 34.25
N SER A 530 11.34 7.15 33.03
CA SER A 530 11.85 8.43 32.51
C SER A 530 11.35 9.63 33.31
N ARG A 531 12.24 10.61 33.57
CA ARG A 531 11.95 11.84 34.34
C ARG A 531 11.17 12.90 33.56
N THR A 532 11.10 12.80 32.23
CA THR A 532 10.49 13.82 31.35
C THR A 532 9.04 13.51 30.94
N SER A 533 8.52 12.33 31.27
CA SER A 533 7.18 11.89 30.85
C SER A 533 6.11 12.18 31.90
N THR A 534 5.09 12.95 31.53
CA THR A 534 3.84 13.10 32.29
C THR A 534 3.01 11.80 32.34
N GLN A 535 3.25 10.87 31.42
CA GLN A 535 2.59 9.57 31.30
C GLN A 535 3.11 8.57 32.35
N GLY A 536 4.41 8.62 32.65
CA GLY A 536 5.12 7.62 33.46
C GLY A 536 4.63 7.45 34.90
N LEU A 537 3.89 8.41 35.46
CA LEU A 537 3.27 8.26 36.79
C LEU A 537 1.99 7.42 36.76
N ASP A 538 1.14 7.59 35.75
CA ASP A 538 -0.08 6.79 35.61
C ASP A 538 0.23 5.40 35.03
N GLU A 539 1.31 5.26 34.25
CA GLU A 539 1.87 3.96 33.85
C GLU A 539 2.47 3.20 35.02
N PHE A 540 3.29 3.84 35.88
CA PHE A 540 3.79 3.23 37.11
C PHE A 540 2.65 2.75 38.01
N LYS A 541 1.57 3.54 38.15
CA LYS A 541 0.36 3.11 38.89
C LYS A 541 -0.32 1.92 38.21
N ASN A 542 -0.43 1.89 36.88
CA ASN A 542 -1.04 0.77 36.16
C ASN A 542 -0.22 -0.51 36.33
N GLU A 543 1.10 -0.47 36.15
CA GLU A 543 1.97 -1.63 36.39
C GLU A 543 1.86 -2.12 37.85
N VAL A 544 1.91 -1.24 38.84
CA VAL A 544 1.74 -1.63 40.26
C VAL A 544 0.35 -2.19 40.55
N ILE A 545 -0.74 -1.55 40.09
CA ILE A 545 -2.12 -1.94 40.42
C ILE A 545 -2.56 -3.22 39.71
N PHE A 546 -2.11 -3.45 38.47
CA PHE A 546 -2.51 -4.61 37.68
C PHE A 546 -1.52 -5.78 37.77
N ILE A 547 -0.20 -5.56 37.71
CA ILE A 547 0.76 -6.66 37.70
C ILE A 547 0.92 -7.29 39.09
N ALA A 548 0.84 -6.51 40.18
CA ALA A 548 0.84 -7.08 41.54
C ALA A 548 -0.35 -8.03 41.78
N LYS A 549 -1.47 -7.83 41.07
CA LYS A 549 -2.67 -8.68 41.10
C LYS A 549 -2.63 -9.86 40.12
N LEU A 550 -1.62 -9.95 39.25
CA LEU A 550 -1.47 -10.96 38.20
C LEU A 550 -0.27 -11.88 38.44
N GLN A 551 -0.19 -12.46 39.65
CA GLN A 551 0.78 -13.53 39.93
C GLN A 551 0.36 -14.83 39.24
N HIS A 552 0.85 -15.07 38.03
CA HIS A 552 0.64 -16.30 37.28
C HIS A 552 1.98 -16.92 36.87
N ARG A 553 2.09 -18.25 36.92
CA ARG A 553 3.30 -19.06 36.61
C ARG A 553 3.94 -18.82 35.23
N ASN A 554 3.26 -18.14 34.31
CA ASN A 554 3.76 -17.83 32.96
C ASN A 554 3.87 -16.30 32.71
N LEU A 555 3.88 -15.46 33.76
CA LEU A 555 4.07 -14.02 33.68
C LEU A 555 5.23 -13.61 34.61
N VAL A 556 6.09 -12.71 34.14
CA VAL A 556 7.28 -12.25 34.91
C VAL A 556 6.82 -11.55 36.18
N LYS A 557 7.26 -12.06 37.34
CA LYS A 557 6.82 -11.58 38.64
C LYS A 557 7.44 -10.23 38.98
N LEU A 558 6.59 -9.24 39.25
CA LEU A 558 6.97 -8.03 39.97
C LEU A 558 7.31 -8.41 41.42
N LEU A 559 8.54 -8.15 41.83
CA LEU A 559 9.07 -8.44 43.17
C LEU A 559 8.91 -7.26 44.12
N GLY A 560 8.85 -6.04 43.60
CA GLY A 560 8.69 -4.83 44.40
C GLY A 560 8.81 -3.54 43.60
N CYS A 561 8.80 -2.41 44.30
CA CYS A 561 9.07 -1.10 43.71
C CYS A 561 10.00 -0.25 44.60
N CYS A 562 10.61 0.78 44.02
CA CYS A 562 11.34 1.82 44.75
C CYS A 562 10.71 3.18 44.40
N ILE A 563 10.35 3.95 45.42
CA ILE A 563 9.74 5.27 45.28
C ILE A 563 10.44 6.21 46.27
N GLN A 564 11.34 7.07 45.77
CA GLN A 564 12.05 8.02 46.63
C GLN A 564 12.21 9.38 45.93
N GLY A 565 11.38 10.35 46.33
CA GLY A 565 11.30 11.66 45.66
C GLY A 565 10.75 11.52 44.23
N GLU A 566 11.54 11.94 43.25
CA GLU A 566 11.17 11.79 41.84
C GLU A 566 11.46 10.39 41.28
N GLU A 567 12.43 9.67 41.86
CA GLU A 567 12.88 8.36 41.38
C GLU A 567 11.81 7.30 41.62
N LYS A 568 11.39 6.63 40.53
CA LYS A 568 10.39 5.57 40.52
C LYS A 568 10.93 4.39 39.71
N MET A 569 11.02 3.24 40.35
CA MET A 569 11.58 2.03 39.75
C MET A 569 10.72 0.82 40.08
N LEU A 570 10.66 -0.12 39.14
CA LEU A 570 9.97 -1.40 39.31
C LEU A 570 11.01 -2.51 39.27
N ILE A 571 10.95 -3.39 40.27
CA ILE A 571 11.89 -4.49 40.47
C ILE A 571 11.15 -5.77 40.10
N TYR A 572 11.55 -6.38 38.99
CA TYR A 572 11.08 -7.66 38.50
C TYR A 572 12.11 -8.75 38.80
N GLU A 573 11.71 -10.02 38.75
CA GLU A 573 12.68 -11.12 38.70
C GLU A 573 13.49 -11.06 37.40
N TYR A 574 14.78 -11.41 37.47
CA TYR A 574 15.61 -11.45 36.27
C TYR A 574 15.24 -12.66 35.40
N MET A 575 14.93 -12.42 34.13
CA MET A 575 14.67 -13.46 33.13
C MET A 575 15.97 -13.78 32.39
N PRO A 576 16.65 -14.92 32.67
CA PRO A 576 17.97 -15.20 32.10
C PRO A 576 17.95 -15.44 30.58
N ASN A 577 16.80 -15.84 30.04
CA ASN A 577 16.59 -16.07 28.60
C ASN A 577 16.13 -14.81 27.84
N GLY A 578 16.18 -13.63 28.47
CA GLY A 578 15.74 -12.38 27.85
C GLY A 578 14.21 -12.21 27.77
N SER A 579 13.77 -11.39 26.83
CA SER A 579 12.38 -11.04 26.58
C SER A 579 11.71 -11.99 25.57
N LEU A 580 10.37 -11.99 25.51
CA LEU A 580 9.65 -12.83 24.55
C LEU A 580 9.88 -12.38 23.10
N ASP A 581 10.17 -11.10 22.83
CA ASP A 581 10.59 -10.63 21.51
C ASP A 581 11.97 -11.21 21.12
N LEU A 582 12.97 -11.21 22.01
CA LEU A 582 14.26 -11.87 21.78
C LEU A 582 14.11 -13.38 21.46
N ILE A 583 13.10 -14.04 22.04
CA ILE A 583 12.82 -15.47 21.81
C ILE A 583 11.98 -15.71 20.54
N LEU A 584 11.02 -14.84 20.22
CA LEU A 584 10.20 -14.95 19.00
C LEU A 584 10.99 -14.60 17.73
N PHE A 585 11.94 -13.66 17.85
CA PHE A 585 12.86 -13.25 16.78
C PHE A 585 14.24 -13.93 16.89
N ASP A 586 14.35 -15.05 17.62
CA ASP A 586 15.56 -15.85 17.74
C ASP A 586 15.90 -16.56 16.41
N PHE A 587 17.15 -16.44 15.97
CA PHE A 587 17.61 -16.96 14.68
C PHE A 587 18.14 -18.39 14.83
N GLY A 588 17.22 -19.35 14.88
CA GLY A 588 17.50 -20.76 14.57
C GLY A 588 18.63 -21.41 15.39
N MET A 589 18.47 -21.46 16.71
CA MET A 589 19.44 -22.05 17.66
C MET A 589 20.79 -21.33 17.84
N ALA A 590 20.94 -20.07 17.39
CA ALA A 590 22.14 -19.25 17.56
C ALA A 590 22.42 -18.84 19.04
N ARG A 591 22.74 -19.81 19.91
CA ARG A 591 23.08 -19.60 21.32
C ARG A 591 24.54 -19.18 21.51
N SER A 592 24.77 -18.24 22.43
CA SER A 592 26.10 -18.00 22.98
C SER A 592 26.46 -19.09 24.00
N PHE A 593 27.39 -19.97 23.63
CA PHE A 593 27.97 -20.97 24.54
C PHE A 593 28.83 -20.30 25.62
N SER A 594 28.82 -20.84 26.84
CA SER A 594 29.60 -20.31 27.96
C SER A 594 30.70 -21.29 28.40
N GLY A 595 31.93 -21.05 27.94
CA GLY A 595 33.10 -21.87 28.28
C GLY A 595 33.53 -22.78 27.13
N ASN A 596 33.82 -24.05 27.44
CA ASN A 596 34.43 -25.01 26.51
C ASN A 596 33.41 -25.97 25.86
N GLU A 597 32.11 -25.63 25.85
CA GLU A 597 31.06 -26.47 25.26
C GLU A 597 31.02 -26.29 23.73
N THR A 598 31.10 -27.39 22.98
CA THR A 598 31.15 -27.40 21.50
C THR A 598 29.95 -28.06 20.84
N GLU A 599 29.06 -28.71 21.60
CA GLU A 599 27.89 -29.45 21.11
C GLU A 599 26.68 -29.23 22.02
N ALA A 600 25.47 -29.28 21.48
CA ALA A 600 24.22 -29.25 22.24
C ALA A 600 23.15 -30.12 21.59
N ASN A 601 22.69 -31.15 22.31
CA ASN A 601 21.61 -32.03 21.84
C ASN A 601 20.23 -31.47 22.25
N THR A 602 19.28 -31.46 21.31
CA THR A 602 17.89 -31.08 21.56
C THR A 602 16.95 -32.27 21.36
N MET A 603 15.95 -32.42 22.23
CA MET A 603 15.01 -33.57 22.21
C MET A 603 13.93 -33.49 21.10
N ARG A 604 13.94 -32.42 20.30
CA ARG A 604 13.00 -32.14 19.20
C ARG A 604 13.53 -30.95 18.40
N VAL A 605 13.00 -30.75 17.20
CA VAL A 605 13.21 -29.52 16.42
C VAL A 605 12.71 -28.30 17.22
N VAL A 606 13.55 -27.26 17.32
CA VAL A 606 13.23 -26.00 18.03
C VAL A 606 13.74 -24.80 17.22
N GLY A 607 12.83 -23.92 16.83
CA GLY A 607 13.12 -22.66 16.16
C GLY A 607 11.85 -21.99 15.65
N THR A 608 11.94 -20.72 15.26
CA THR A 608 10.78 -19.99 14.71
C THR A 608 10.48 -20.45 13.28
N TYR A 609 9.28 -20.99 13.06
CA TYR A 609 8.79 -21.36 11.74
C TYR A 609 8.86 -20.16 10.77
N GLY A 610 9.40 -20.40 9.58
CA GLY A 610 9.74 -19.37 8.59
C GLY A 610 11.22 -18.97 8.57
N TYR A 611 11.95 -19.11 9.69
CA TYR A 611 13.41 -18.89 9.74
C TYR A 611 14.22 -20.19 9.68
N MET A 612 13.64 -21.32 10.11
CA MET A 612 14.29 -22.64 10.00
C MET A 612 14.51 -23.07 8.55
N SER A 613 15.68 -23.65 8.27
CA SER A 613 16.01 -24.29 6.98
C SER A 613 15.13 -25.53 6.72
N PRO A 614 14.70 -25.80 5.48
CA PRO A 614 13.77 -26.90 5.17
C PRO A 614 14.22 -28.27 5.72
N GLU A 615 15.49 -28.62 5.60
CA GLU A 615 16.04 -29.91 6.07
C GLU A 615 16.01 -30.07 7.60
N TYR A 616 16.10 -28.96 8.35
CA TYR A 616 15.95 -28.98 9.81
C TYR A 616 14.48 -29.03 10.23
N ALA A 617 13.61 -28.33 9.48
CA ALA A 617 12.18 -28.27 9.76
C ALA A 617 11.43 -29.57 9.38
N VAL A 618 11.93 -30.34 8.41
CA VAL A 618 11.29 -31.57 7.91
C VAL A 618 11.98 -32.83 8.45
N ASP A 619 13.30 -32.95 8.28
CA ASP A 619 14.05 -34.17 8.61
C ASP A 619 14.77 -34.09 9.97
N GLY A 620 14.69 -32.94 10.66
CA GLY A 620 15.39 -32.67 11.91
C GLY A 620 16.90 -32.46 11.76
N LEU A 621 17.43 -32.44 10.53
CA LEU A 621 18.86 -32.38 10.24
C LEU A 621 19.37 -30.93 10.32
N PHE A 622 20.11 -30.59 11.38
CA PHE A 622 20.78 -29.30 11.52
C PHE A 622 22.21 -29.36 10.97
N SER A 623 22.68 -28.27 10.35
CA SER A 623 24.05 -28.14 9.84
C SER A 623 24.50 -26.68 9.76
N VAL A 624 25.79 -26.44 9.49
CA VAL A 624 26.32 -25.09 9.20
C VAL A 624 25.60 -24.40 8.01
N LYS A 625 24.94 -25.18 7.12
CA LYS A 625 24.11 -24.64 6.03
C LYS A 625 22.74 -24.16 6.51
N SER A 626 22.27 -24.62 7.65
CA SER A 626 21.04 -24.20 8.32
C SER A 626 21.21 -22.82 8.95
N ASP A 627 22.39 -22.52 9.52
CA ASP A 627 22.78 -21.18 9.98
C ASP A 627 22.82 -20.17 8.82
N VAL A 628 23.49 -20.54 7.70
CA VAL A 628 23.56 -19.70 6.48
C VAL A 628 22.17 -19.36 5.97
N TYR A 629 21.26 -20.34 5.90
CA TYR A 629 19.87 -20.12 5.51
C TYR A 629 19.16 -19.13 6.44
N SER A 630 19.26 -19.35 7.76
CA SER A 630 18.61 -18.51 8.78
C SER A 630 19.08 -17.05 8.72
N PHE A 631 20.38 -16.84 8.51
CA PHE A 631 20.98 -15.53 8.26
C PHE A 631 20.46 -14.89 6.96
N GLY A 632 20.31 -15.68 5.88
CA GLY A 632 19.74 -15.22 4.62
C GLY A 632 18.30 -14.72 4.74
N VAL A 633 17.45 -15.44 5.47
CA VAL A 633 16.06 -15.02 5.74
C VAL A 633 16.05 -13.71 6.55
N HIS A 634 16.91 -13.59 7.58
CA HIS A 634 17.04 -12.34 8.34
C HIS A 634 17.45 -11.16 7.44
N GLY A 635 18.51 -11.32 6.63
CA GLY A 635 18.98 -10.27 5.73
C GLY A 635 17.89 -9.80 4.77
N TYR A 636 17.19 -10.72 4.11
CA TYR A 636 16.10 -10.40 3.19
C TYR A 636 14.94 -9.63 3.86
N TYR A 637 14.53 -10.05 5.08
CA TYR A 637 13.50 -9.34 5.84
C TYR A 637 13.96 -7.97 6.35
N LYS A 638 15.23 -7.84 6.72
CA LYS A 638 15.80 -6.59 7.23
C LYS A 638 15.98 -5.55 6.12
N GLU A 639 16.57 -5.93 4.99
CA GLU A 639 16.72 -5.07 3.80
C GLU A 639 15.37 -4.49 3.35
N ARG A 640 14.33 -5.35 3.26
CA ARG A 640 12.96 -4.92 2.93
C ARG A 640 12.40 -3.84 3.85
N ARG A 641 12.73 -3.89 5.15
CA ARG A 641 12.26 -2.91 6.15
C ARG A 641 13.23 -1.74 6.35
N CYS A 642 14.50 -1.88 6.01
CA CYS A 642 15.46 -0.77 5.99
C CYS A 642 15.07 0.26 4.92
N LEU A 643 14.58 -0.17 3.75
CA LEU A 643 14.02 0.70 2.72
C LEU A 643 12.79 1.50 3.21
N GLU A 644 12.08 1.03 4.23
CA GLU A 644 10.95 1.71 4.88
C GLU A 644 11.40 2.68 6.00
N LEU A 645 12.71 2.73 6.32
CA LEU A 645 13.28 3.41 7.49
C LEU A 645 14.44 4.39 7.16
N VAL A 646 14.80 4.57 5.89
CA VAL A 646 15.79 5.59 5.50
C VAL A 646 15.16 6.99 5.61
N ASP A 647 15.74 7.84 6.45
CA ASP A 647 15.37 9.26 6.52
C ASP A 647 15.64 9.94 5.16
N THR A 648 14.68 10.75 4.69
CA THR A 648 14.76 11.52 3.44
C THR A 648 16.01 12.40 3.30
N ASN A 649 16.70 12.71 4.39
CA ASN A 649 17.92 13.53 4.41
C ASN A 649 19.22 12.70 4.29
N LEU A 650 19.15 11.36 4.24
CA LEU A 650 20.31 10.46 4.12
C LEU A 650 20.48 9.82 2.73
N VAL A 651 19.64 10.19 1.76
CA VAL A 651 19.60 9.61 0.41
C VAL A 651 20.95 9.69 -0.32
N ASP A 652 21.72 10.76 -0.11
CA ASP A 652 23.05 10.95 -0.72
C ASP A 652 24.15 10.01 -0.16
N SER A 653 23.83 9.17 0.82
CA SER A 653 24.77 8.20 1.44
C SER A 653 24.41 6.72 1.22
N PHE A 654 23.37 6.42 0.43
CA PHE A 654 22.92 5.05 0.18
C PHE A 654 23.38 4.54 -1.19
N TYR A 655 24.47 3.76 -1.21
CA TYR A 655 24.94 3.10 -2.43
C TYR A 655 23.99 1.96 -2.82
N LEU A 656 23.13 2.21 -3.81
CA LEU A 656 22.18 1.23 -4.35
C LEU A 656 22.87 -0.09 -4.76
N SER A 657 24.14 -0.02 -5.19
CA SER A 657 24.99 -1.18 -5.47
C SER A 657 25.22 -2.09 -4.27
N GLU A 658 25.38 -1.53 -3.06
CA GLU A 658 25.58 -2.30 -1.82
C GLU A 658 24.28 -3.00 -1.40
N ALA A 659 23.14 -2.32 -1.47
CA ALA A 659 21.84 -2.90 -1.13
C ALA A 659 21.40 -3.99 -2.12
N VAL A 660 21.50 -3.74 -3.43
CA VAL A 660 21.23 -4.76 -4.46
C VAL A 660 22.14 -5.98 -4.27
N ARG A 661 23.39 -5.76 -3.88
CA ARG A 661 24.35 -6.81 -3.55
C ARG A 661 23.97 -7.58 -2.29
N SER A 662 23.58 -6.92 -1.21
CA SER A 662 23.13 -7.56 0.04
C SER A 662 21.89 -8.41 -0.16
N ILE A 663 20.90 -7.93 -0.94
CA ILE A 663 19.73 -8.72 -1.35
C ILE A 663 20.16 -9.94 -2.16
N HIS A 664 21.10 -9.79 -3.10
CA HIS A 664 21.61 -10.90 -3.93
C HIS A 664 22.35 -11.95 -3.08
N VAL A 665 23.16 -11.54 -2.10
CA VAL A 665 23.82 -12.45 -1.14
C VAL A 665 22.80 -13.15 -0.24
N ALA A 666 21.78 -12.44 0.26
CA ALA A 666 20.70 -13.04 1.04
C ALA A 666 19.94 -14.13 0.24
N LEU A 667 19.67 -13.88 -1.05
CA LEU A 667 19.06 -14.87 -1.95
C LEU A 667 19.96 -16.09 -2.20
N LEU A 668 21.28 -15.91 -2.27
CA LEU A 668 22.25 -17.03 -2.32
C LEU A 668 22.30 -17.84 -1.02
N CYS A 669 21.94 -17.25 0.12
CA CYS A 669 21.92 -17.93 1.41
C CYS A 669 20.68 -18.82 1.61
N VAL A 670 19.51 -18.44 1.09
CA VAL A 670 18.23 -19.14 1.30
C VAL A 670 17.93 -20.25 0.27
N GLN A 671 18.94 -20.86 -0.33
CA GLN A 671 18.77 -21.86 -1.41
C GLN A 671 18.12 -23.16 -0.90
N GLN A 672 17.25 -23.78 -1.71
CA GLN A 672 16.53 -25.01 -1.33
C GLN A 672 17.51 -26.16 -1.01
N SER A 673 18.55 -26.35 -1.83
CA SER A 673 19.62 -27.32 -1.58
C SER A 673 20.68 -26.74 -0.62
N PRO A 674 21.04 -27.42 0.49
CA PRO A 674 22.10 -26.98 1.40
C PRO A 674 23.47 -26.79 0.71
N GLU A 675 23.77 -27.62 -0.30
CA GLU A 675 25.04 -27.57 -1.04
C GLU A 675 25.14 -26.33 -1.96
N ASP A 676 24.00 -25.77 -2.37
CA ASP A 676 23.94 -24.57 -3.21
C ASP A 676 24.04 -23.26 -2.43
N ARG A 677 23.98 -23.33 -1.09
CA ARG A 677 24.23 -22.19 -0.20
C ARG A 677 25.75 -21.97 -0.07
N PRO A 678 26.26 -20.72 0.06
CA PRO A 678 27.67 -20.45 0.36
C PRO A 678 28.08 -20.98 1.75
N SER A 679 29.35 -20.78 2.14
CA SER A 679 29.76 -20.79 3.56
C SER A 679 29.64 -19.39 4.14
N MET A 680 29.53 -19.24 5.46
CA MET A 680 29.55 -17.89 6.09
C MET A 680 30.83 -17.11 5.78
N SER A 681 31.97 -17.78 5.64
CA SER A 681 33.22 -17.15 5.17
C SER A 681 33.11 -16.60 3.74
N SER A 682 32.42 -17.30 2.83
CA SER A 682 32.10 -16.77 1.51
C SER A 682 31.06 -15.64 1.56
N VAL A 683 30.06 -15.69 2.44
CA VAL A 683 29.06 -14.62 2.63
C VAL A 683 29.74 -13.31 3.04
N VAL A 684 30.63 -13.36 4.04
CA VAL A 684 31.39 -12.18 4.50
C VAL A 684 32.28 -11.61 3.38
N LEU A 685 32.97 -12.47 2.62
CA LEU A 685 33.77 -12.05 1.46
C LEU A 685 32.91 -11.49 0.31
N MET A 686 31.70 -12.02 0.09
CA MET A 686 30.78 -11.52 -0.93
C MET A 686 30.27 -10.13 -0.58
N LEU A 687 29.86 -9.90 0.68
CA LEU A 687 29.42 -8.59 1.16
C LEU A 687 30.56 -7.55 1.14
N GLY A 688 31.77 -7.93 1.55
CA GLY A 688 32.94 -7.04 1.63
C GLY A 688 33.80 -6.90 0.38
N SER A 689 33.27 -7.18 -0.82
CA SER A 689 34.01 -7.07 -2.09
C SER A 689 33.13 -6.55 -3.24
N GLU A 690 33.73 -6.09 -4.34
CA GLU A 690 32.98 -5.63 -5.53
C GLU A 690 32.79 -6.72 -6.60
N GLY A 691 33.36 -7.91 -6.42
CA GLY A 691 33.37 -8.97 -7.44
C GLY A 691 31.97 -9.46 -7.86
N VAL A 692 31.82 -9.90 -9.11
CA VAL A 692 30.54 -10.40 -9.65
C VAL A 692 30.06 -11.63 -8.87
N LEU A 693 28.81 -11.62 -8.42
CA LEU A 693 28.19 -12.72 -7.69
C LEU A 693 27.57 -13.78 -8.63
N PRO A 694 27.58 -15.07 -8.27
CA PRO A 694 26.87 -16.09 -9.02
C PRO A 694 25.34 -15.88 -8.94
N PRO A 695 24.55 -16.26 -9.95
CA PRO A 695 23.09 -16.15 -9.89
C PRO A 695 22.51 -17.16 -8.87
N PRO A 696 21.54 -16.76 -8.02
CA PRO A 696 20.84 -17.69 -7.15
C PRO A 696 19.97 -18.66 -7.96
N LYS A 697 19.88 -19.92 -7.51
CA LYS A 697 18.89 -20.90 -7.98
C LYS A 697 17.61 -20.76 -7.14
N GLN A 698 16.76 -21.80 -7.15
CA GLN A 698 15.50 -21.80 -6.43
C GLN A 698 15.70 -21.62 -4.91
N PRO A 699 15.16 -20.55 -4.30
CA PRO A 699 15.15 -20.41 -2.85
C PRO A 699 14.18 -21.42 -2.23
N GLY A 700 14.54 -21.98 -1.08
CA GLY A 700 13.63 -22.74 -0.25
C GLY A 700 12.86 -21.80 0.67
N PHE A 701 11.56 -22.02 0.83
CA PHE A 701 10.74 -21.31 1.79
C PHE A 701 9.70 -22.27 2.37
N PHE A 702 9.70 -22.42 3.71
CA PHE A 702 8.67 -23.19 4.40
C PHE A 702 7.39 -22.34 4.50
N ALA A 703 6.55 -22.39 3.48
CA ALA A 703 5.20 -21.82 3.50
C ALA A 703 4.19 -22.91 3.94
N GLU A 704 3.31 -22.57 4.88
CA GLU A 704 2.35 -23.49 5.51
C GLU A 704 1.15 -23.83 4.59
N ARG A 705 1.43 -24.30 3.37
CA ARG A 705 0.39 -24.58 2.35
C ARG A 705 0.72 -25.71 1.37
N ASP A 706 1.41 -26.76 1.82
CA ASP A 706 1.25 -28.07 1.15
C ASP A 706 1.45 -29.27 2.08
N VAL A 707 0.38 -29.68 2.76
CA VAL A 707 0.31 -30.91 3.58
C VAL A 707 -0.51 -31.99 2.85
N ARG A 708 -0.75 -31.85 1.53
CA ARG A 708 -1.60 -32.77 0.74
C ARG A 708 -0.89 -33.45 -0.42
N ALA A 709 0.37 -33.12 -0.69
CA ALA A 709 1.19 -33.82 -1.68
C ALA A 709 1.77 -35.17 -1.20
N ALA A 710 1.86 -35.41 0.12
CA ALA A 710 2.65 -36.51 0.70
C ALA A 710 1.95 -37.89 0.79
N GLU A 711 0.63 -37.98 0.60
CA GLU A 711 -0.10 -39.25 0.78
C GLU A 711 0.00 -40.22 -0.42
N ASN A 712 0.60 -39.80 -1.55
CA ASN A 712 0.53 -40.53 -2.83
C ASN A 712 1.84 -41.20 -3.29
N THR A 713 2.70 -41.68 -2.39
CA THR A 713 3.78 -42.63 -2.72
C THR A 713 4.06 -43.66 -1.61
N SER A 714 3.32 -44.76 -1.60
CA SER A 714 3.60 -45.91 -0.73
C SER A 714 4.39 -47.02 -1.47
N SER A 715 5.68 -47.17 -1.18
CA SER A 715 6.35 -48.49 -1.34
C SER A 715 7.66 -48.63 -0.54
N SER A 716 7.54 -49.29 0.61
CA SER A 716 8.53 -50.27 1.14
C SER A 716 10.04 -49.96 1.09
N LYS A 717 10.62 -49.67 2.26
CA LYS A 717 11.77 -50.44 2.76
C LYS A 717 11.77 -50.47 4.30
N ASN A 718 11.69 -51.67 4.87
CA ASN A 718 11.71 -51.85 6.32
C ASN A 718 13.15 -51.90 6.85
N THR A 719 13.48 -51.04 7.81
CA THR A 719 14.50 -51.32 8.83
C THR A 719 14.09 -50.74 10.18
N VAL A 720 13.68 -51.63 11.07
CA VAL A 720 13.80 -51.59 12.55
C VAL A 720 13.50 -50.25 13.25
N SER A 721 12.41 -50.23 14.01
CA SER A 721 12.19 -49.25 15.09
C SER A 721 13.22 -49.44 16.21
N SER A 722 14.15 -48.50 16.38
CA SER A 722 14.95 -48.34 17.60
C SER A 722 14.51 -47.08 18.35
N LEU A 723 13.95 -47.26 19.55
CA LEU A 723 13.70 -46.16 20.49
C LEU A 723 15.03 -45.52 20.90
N ASN A 724 15.33 -44.34 20.35
CA ASN A 724 16.35 -43.39 20.82
C ASN A 724 16.29 -42.11 19.97
N GLU A 725 15.47 -41.14 20.38
CA GLU A 725 15.34 -39.82 19.73
C GLU A 725 16.52 -38.91 20.11
N TYR A 726 17.67 -39.13 19.46
CA TYR A 726 18.87 -38.29 19.62
C TYR A 726 19.37 -37.77 18.27
N THR A 727 19.24 -36.46 18.06
CA THR A 727 19.87 -35.74 16.94
C THR A 727 21.22 -35.22 17.41
N ILE A 728 22.31 -35.76 16.84
CA ILE A 728 23.69 -35.38 17.19
C ILE A 728 24.20 -34.36 16.16
N THR A 729 24.60 -33.19 16.63
CA THR A 729 25.16 -32.10 15.81
C THR A 729 26.61 -31.86 16.19
N VAL A 730 27.55 -32.32 15.36
CA VAL A 730 28.99 -32.08 15.52
C VAL A 730 29.35 -30.77 14.81
N LEU A 731 29.86 -29.78 15.55
CA LEU A 731 30.34 -28.50 15.01
C LEU A 731 31.85 -28.36 15.25
N ASP A 732 32.62 -28.33 14.17
CA ASP A 732 34.07 -28.10 14.19
C ASP A 732 34.37 -26.59 14.14
N ALA A 733 35.17 -26.08 15.08
CA ALA A 733 35.18 -24.66 15.44
C ALA A 733 36.06 -23.79 14.51
N ARG A 734 35.47 -22.78 13.86
CA ARG A 734 36.16 -21.71 13.11
C ARG A 734 35.40 -20.38 13.12
#